data_AF-A0A7D5D988-F1
#
_entry.id   AF-A0A7D5D988-F1
#
_cell.length_a   1.000
_cell.length_b   1.000
_cell.length_c   1.000
_cell.angle_alpha   90.00
_cell.angle_beta   90.00
_cell.angle_gamma   90.00
#
_symmetry.space_group_name_H-M   'P 1'
#
loop_
_entity.id
_entity.type
_entity.pdbx_description
1 polymer ?
#
loop_
_entity_poly.entity_id
_entity_poly.type
_entity_poly.pdbx_seq_one_letter_code
_entity_poly.pdbx_strand_id
1 'polypeptide(L)'
;MSVEISFDHELAVASIQLAGWAPELVDHVGRYFDIQEGMIRLDYAHLSGEEASASLFWSDWTSNERQQLEFELNAAAQEGPIATSLVLLGRGKSGIKNSSSILDQNTYQSAMEAFRKDMLNTESQGLRAIILAEIAPRLRWTKHLLGTSSKDRASFLKDRQLMSALVSRTSKDDCIAALKLVITENSRENWAFEQLAALHSEHLLDQLTDFFNNPSNNPHGLDRHFLCSLYANSLMIQNDRRACELVLDQVNPIVFSQLIQHCHTLAADDVRKLFLDWRAQSKAGKKDDFREPVAKACLTLAKLLNGPLPSDLALAAAWHGFVEPNQSSQQSVIESLKELPTGMWDQGSLWSQLGPAAREAWRHDLFGHVIGRQELAQGLLSFSCLWLPQEAFAEVEPVLLQLIADHDHLTFATELARTGPRQVQLRAKGLVRQKLEVLDFEVPQGQSEDATAMPSLNATTWLCDPSVERVIHKALSRAEEEFCSEYSATWGEDEEAHTARLLSLTQVAVGNASRQLHQLSSMTRSKYPSLSVAVRQPSKREEGAVTHAGAPLGADVLFLTRIMDNGKPVIQRATLVQVKKRFGTASGKGFSSKIGIDLEQCQNMLTQTEHAYYLIATPASTPSVLWVAPARLVRNLTQLGTSKTSVDAAQVRDASCSFADFFLYSLVGLWAGDEHEEVVALAHGDPRLGRTPRYIVEIEIRRQPND
;
A
#
# COMPACT_ATOMS: atom_id res chain seq x y z
N MET A 1 -14.28 -46.58 31.04
CA MET A 1 -14.26 -48.02 31.37
C MET A 1 -14.58 -48.76 30.09
N SER A 2 -13.80 -49.77 29.71
CA SER A 2 -14.11 -50.58 28.53
C SER A 2 -15.19 -51.62 28.86
N VAL A 3 -16.15 -51.82 27.97
CA VAL A 3 -17.15 -52.89 28.07
C VAL A 3 -16.51 -54.21 27.61
N GLU A 4 -16.82 -55.30 28.29
CA GLU A 4 -16.37 -56.64 27.90
C GLU A 4 -17.39 -57.29 26.96
N ILE A 5 -16.95 -57.69 25.77
CA ILE A 5 -17.77 -58.35 24.75
C ILE A 5 -17.06 -59.63 24.31
N SER A 6 -17.79 -60.75 24.34
CA SER A 6 -17.32 -62.04 23.80
C SER A 6 -18.10 -62.37 22.53
N PHE A 7 -17.40 -62.65 21.44
CA PHE A 7 -17.99 -63.06 20.17
C PHE A 7 -17.86 -64.57 19.99
N ASP A 8 -19.00 -65.22 19.71
CA ASP A 8 -19.04 -66.60 19.24
C ASP A 8 -19.29 -66.57 17.73
N HIS A 9 -18.22 -66.78 16.95
CA HIS A 9 -18.28 -66.70 15.49
C HIS A 9 -18.99 -67.92 14.87
N GLU A 10 -19.09 -69.05 15.58
CA GLU A 10 -19.81 -70.24 15.07
C GLU A 10 -21.33 -70.02 15.19
N LEU A 11 -21.77 -69.49 16.32
CA LEU A 11 -23.18 -69.19 16.57
C LEU A 11 -23.62 -67.81 16.06
N ALA A 12 -22.66 -66.96 15.67
CA ALA A 12 -22.88 -65.54 15.37
C ALA A 12 -23.64 -64.82 16.51
N VAL A 13 -23.15 -65.01 17.75
CA VAL A 13 -23.72 -64.42 18.97
C VAL A 13 -22.68 -63.57 19.67
N ALA A 14 -23.04 -62.32 20.01
CA ALA A 14 -22.22 -61.43 20.82
C ALA A 14 -22.80 -61.38 22.25
N SER A 15 -21.98 -61.72 23.24
CA SER A 15 -22.34 -61.65 24.65
C SER A 15 -21.72 -60.40 25.26
N ILE A 16 -22.57 -59.45 25.70
CA ILE A 16 -22.18 -58.13 26.20
C ILE A 16 -22.42 -58.08 27.70
N GLN A 17 -21.34 -57.89 28.48
CA GLN A 17 -21.41 -57.78 29.93
C GLN A 17 -21.93 -56.40 30.36
N LEU A 18 -22.98 -56.37 31.19
CA LEU A 18 -23.53 -55.11 31.75
C LEU A 18 -22.97 -54.79 33.14
N ALA A 19 -21.98 -55.55 33.63
CA ALA A 19 -21.35 -55.31 34.92
C ALA A 19 -20.73 -53.91 34.97
N GLY A 20 -21.10 -53.12 35.99
CA GLY A 20 -20.62 -51.75 36.17
C GLY A 20 -21.33 -50.69 35.30
N TRP A 21 -22.35 -51.07 34.53
CA TRP A 21 -23.20 -50.12 33.83
C TRP A 21 -24.12 -49.40 34.83
N ALA A 22 -24.45 -48.14 34.53
CA ALA A 22 -25.41 -47.39 35.33
C ALA A 22 -26.81 -48.03 35.21
N PRO A 23 -27.57 -48.18 36.32
CA PRO A 23 -28.88 -48.83 36.31
C PRO A 23 -29.84 -48.28 35.26
N GLU A 24 -29.85 -46.97 35.06
CA GLU A 24 -30.75 -46.30 34.13
C GLU A 24 -30.43 -46.60 32.66
N LEU A 25 -29.16 -46.91 32.36
CA LEU A 25 -28.73 -47.33 31.03
C LEU A 25 -29.13 -48.80 30.78
N VAL A 26 -29.00 -49.65 31.80
CA VAL A 26 -29.43 -51.06 31.78
C VAL A 26 -30.94 -51.14 31.58
N ASP A 27 -31.70 -50.37 32.37
CA ASP A 27 -33.17 -50.28 32.26
C ASP A 27 -33.61 -49.80 30.87
N HIS A 28 -32.89 -48.87 30.25
CA HIS A 28 -33.24 -48.37 28.92
C HIS A 28 -33.03 -49.44 27.84
N VAL A 29 -31.89 -50.14 27.85
CA VAL A 29 -31.61 -51.20 26.86
C VAL A 29 -32.51 -52.43 27.11
N GLY A 30 -32.83 -52.73 28.37
CA GLY A 30 -33.76 -53.80 28.77
C GLY A 30 -35.20 -53.63 28.28
N ARG A 31 -35.58 -52.44 27.78
CA ARG A 31 -36.87 -52.24 27.08
C ARG A 31 -36.93 -52.98 25.74
N TYR A 32 -35.77 -53.31 25.16
CA TYR A 32 -35.65 -53.80 23.78
C TYR A 32 -34.99 -55.19 23.68
N PHE A 33 -34.17 -55.56 24.66
CA PHE A 33 -33.41 -56.80 24.68
C PHE A 33 -33.66 -57.54 26.00
N ASP A 34 -33.67 -58.88 25.94
CA ASP A 34 -33.71 -59.70 27.15
C ASP A 34 -32.36 -59.64 27.87
N ILE A 35 -32.39 -59.41 29.19
CA ILE A 35 -31.20 -59.33 30.03
C ILE A 35 -31.19 -60.55 30.95
N GLN A 36 -30.31 -61.50 30.66
CA GLN A 36 -30.15 -62.72 31.46
C GLN A 36 -28.80 -62.68 32.17
N GLU A 37 -28.81 -62.89 33.49
CA GLU A 37 -27.59 -62.95 34.31
C GLU A 37 -26.68 -61.70 34.19
N GLY A 38 -27.26 -60.53 33.92
CA GLY A 38 -26.50 -59.28 33.73
C GLY A 38 -25.79 -59.17 32.38
N MET A 39 -26.20 -59.96 31.38
CA MET A 39 -25.69 -59.93 30.02
C MET A 39 -26.78 -59.77 28.98
N ILE A 40 -26.41 -59.18 27.84
CA ILE A 40 -27.22 -59.20 26.60
C ILE A 40 -26.57 -60.20 25.64
N ARG A 41 -27.36 -61.13 25.12
CA ARG A 41 -26.95 -62.06 24.04
C ARG A 41 -27.57 -61.59 22.73
N LEU A 42 -26.74 -60.98 21.89
CA LEU A 42 -27.13 -60.43 20.60
C LEU A 42 -26.85 -61.45 19.50
N ASP A 43 -27.89 -61.99 18.89
CA ASP A 43 -27.83 -62.82 17.68
C ASP A 43 -27.68 -61.92 16.44
N TYR A 44 -26.63 -62.15 15.66
CA TYR A 44 -26.38 -61.44 14.41
C TYR A 44 -26.21 -62.39 13.21
N ALA A 45 -26.73 -63.62 13.30
CA ALA A 45 -26.67 -64.63 12.25
C ALA A 45 -27.36 -64.19 10.95
N HIS A 46 -28.34 -63.26 11.03
CA HIS A 46 -29.04 -62.72 9.87
C HIS A 46 -28.17 -61.81 8.98
N LEU A 47 -27.01 -61.35 9.47
CA LEU A 47 -26.06 -60.56 8.68
C LEU A 47 -25.22 -61.45 7.76
N SER A 48 -24.90 -60.95 6.56
CA SER A 48 -24.09 -61.71 5.59
C SER A 48 -22.64 -61.89 6.06
N GLY A 49 -22.14 -63.12 5.93
CA GLY A 49 -20.72 -63.46 6.12
C GLY A 49 -19.90 -63.44 4.82
N GLU A 50 -20.50 -63.19 3.67
CA GLU A 50 -19.80 -63.18 2.37
C GLU A 50 -19.10 -61.83 2.13
N GLU A 51 -17.87 -61.87 1.61
CA GLU A 51 -17.12 -60.66 1.25
C GLU A 51 -17.82 -59.88 0.14
N ALA A 52 -18.07 -58.59 0.35
CA ALA A 52 -18.62 -57.72 -0.68
C ALA A 52 -17.63 -57.59 -1.84
N SER A 53 -18.03 -57.99 -3.05
CA SER A 53 -17.20 -57.86 -4.25
C SER A 53 -16.79 -56.40 -4.47
N ALA A 54 -15.47 -56.15 -4.52
CA ALA A 54 -14.86 -54.83 -4.62
C ALA A 54 -15.41 -54.00 -5.78
N SER A 55 -16.20 -52.96 -5.48
CA SER A 55 -16.31 -51.81 -6.39
C SER A 55 -15.17 -50.85 -6.09
N LEU A 56 -14.24 -50.77 -7.03
CA LEU A 56 -13.12 -49.84 -7.09
C LEU A 56 -13.55 -48.42 -6.68
N PHE A 57 -13.06 -47.94 -5.53
CA PHE A 57 -12.48 -46.61 -5.33
C PHE A 57 -12.19 -46.38 -3.83
N TRP A 58 -10.89 -46.43 -3.50
CA TRP A 58 -10.21 -46.03 -2.25
C TRP A 58 -10.32 -46.96 -1.02
N SER A 59 -9.12 -47.33 -0.56
CA SER A 59 -8.69 -48.25 0.50
C SER A 59 -9.24 -47.95 1.90
N ASP A 60 -9.82 -48.94 2.60
CA ASP A 60 -9.03 -49.79 3.53
C ASP A 60 -9.81 -50.90 4.27
N TRP A 61 -11.13 -51.09 4.08
CA TRP A 61 -11.87 -52.17 4.78
C TRP A 61 -12.87 -52.86 3.84
N THR A 62 -12.52 -54.02 3.31
CA THR A 62 -13.47 -54.99 2.75
C THR A 62 -13.99 -55.87 3.89
N SER A 63 -14.88 -55.34 4.72
CA SER A 63 -15.55 -56.10 5.79
C SER A 63 -16.90 -56.64 5.30
N ASN A 64 -17.21 -57.90 5.60
CA ASN A 64 -18.59 -58.41 5.48
C ASN A 64 -19.48 -57.78 6.60
N GLU A 65 -20.80 -57.93 6.50
CA GLU A 65 -21.73 -57.26 7.44
C GLU A 65 -21.50 -57.69 8.90
N ARG A 66 -21.13 -58.96 9.13
CA ARG A 66 -20.80 -59.48 10.46
C ARG A 66 -19.54 -58.83 11.04
N GLN A 67 -18.45 -58.77 10.27
CA GLN A 67 -17.20 -58.13 10.67
C GLN A 67 -17.38 -56.63 10.91
N GLN A 68 -18.24 -55.98 10.12
CA GLN A 68 -18.58 -54.58 10.35
C GLN A 68 -19.28 -54.36 11.69
N LEU A 69 -20.25 -55.21 12.05
CA LEU A 69 -20.90 -55.17 13.36
C LEU A 69 -19.91 -55.43 14.50
N GLU A 70 -19.08 -56.46 14.38
CA GLU A 70 -18.06 -56.79 15.39
C GLU A 70 -17.08 -55.62 15.61
N PHE A 71 -16.66 -54.98 14.53
CA PHE A 71 -15.82 -53.78 14.61
C PHE A 71 -16.53 -52.60 15.28
N GLU A 72 -17.80 -52.33 14.92
CA GLU A 72 -18.58 -51.25 15.52
C GLU A 72 -18.82 -51.48 17.03
N LEU A 73 -19.15 -52.72 17.43
CA LEU A 73 -19.33 -53.09 18.83
C LEU A 73 -18.03 -53.03 19.62
N ASN A 74 -16.93 -53.58 19.11
CA ASN A 74 -15.62 -53.50 19.77
C ASN A 74 -15.16 -52.05 19.94
N ALA A 75 -15.35 -51.22 18.92
CA ALA A 75 -14.98 -49.82 19.01
C ALA A 75 -15.87 -49.04 19.99
N ALA A 76 -17.16 -49.35 20.05
CA ALA A 76 -18.07 -48.77 21.04
C ALA A 76 -17.74 -49.23 22.47
N ALA A 77 -17.35 -50.49 22.64
CA ALA A 77 -16.95 -51.06 23.92
C ALA A 77 -15.74 -50.33 24.53
N GLN A 78 -14.78 -49.92 23.70
CA GLN A 78 -13.62 -49.13 24.15
C GLN A 78 -14.01 -47.72 24.63
N GLU A 79 -15.08 -47.14 24.07
CA GLU A 79 -15.61 -45.84 24.52
C GLU A 79 -16.49 -45.95 25.76
N GLY A 80 -17.11 -47.10 25.99
CA GLY A 80 -17.83 -47.44 27.21
C GLY A 80 -19.31 -47.79 27.01
N PRO A 81 -20.06 -47.87 28.13
CA PRO A 81 -21.45 -48.32 28.15
C PRO A 81 -22.38 -47.51 27.22
N ILE A 82 -22.31 -46.17 27.24
CA ILE A 82 -23.18 -45.30 26.44
C ILE A 82 -23.00 -45.57 24.93
N ALA A 83 -21.76 -45.67 24.46
CA ALA A 83 -21.46 -45.93 23.07
C ALA A 83 -22.01 -47.30 22.63
N THR A 84 -21.86 -48.31 23.50
CA THR A 84 -22.33 -49.68 23.27
C THR A 84 -23.86 -49.74 23.20
N SER A 85 -24.56 -49.06 24.13
CA SER A 85 -26.03 -48.91 24.08
C SER A 85 -26.49 -48.30 22.76
N LEU A 86 -25.83 -47.25 22.27
CA LEU A 86 -26.22 -46.62 21.01
C LEU A 86 -26.10 -47.57 19.82
N VAL A 87 -25.03 -48.38 19.74
CA VAL A 87 -24.88 -49.40 18.69
C VAL A 87 -26.01 -50.42 18.77
N LEU A 88 -26.31 -50.92 19.97
CA LEU A 88 -27.41 -51.88 20.22
C LEU A 88 -28.78 -51.35 19.79
N LEU A 89 -29.06 -50.07 20.04
CA LEU A 89 -30.32 -49.42 19.67
C LEU A 89 -30.40 -49.09 18.16
N GLY A 90 -29.44 -49.53 17.36
CA GLY A 90 -29.48 -49.44 15.89
C GLY A 90 -28.74 -48.23 15.31
N ARG A 91 -27.75 -47.68 16.04
CA ARG A 91 -26.86 -46.65 15.48
C ARG A 91 -25.89 -47.26 14.46
N GLY A 92 -25.76 -46.61 13.31
CA GLY A 92 -24.76 -46.94 12.29
C GLY A 92 -25.28 -47.90 11.23
N LYS A 93 -24.37 -48.62 10.56
CA LYS A 93 -24.72 -49.71 9.63
C LYS A 93 -24.74 -51.06 10.35
N SER A 94 -24.98 -51.06 11.66
CA SER A 94 -24.89 -52.25 12.51
C SER A 94 -25.81 -53.38 12.06
N GLY A 95 -26.88 -53.09 11.28
CA GLY A 95 -27.75 -54.11 10.70
C GLY A 95 -28.55 -54.92 11.73
N ILE A 96 -28.44 -54.57 13.01
CA ILE A 96 -29.05 -55.27 14.17
C ILE A 96 -30.57 -55.30 14.08
N LYS A 97 -31.17 -54.39 13.30
CA LYS A 97 -32.61 -54.23 13.14
C LYS A 97 -33.36 -55.54 12.94
N ASN A 98 -32.81 -56.56 12.28
CA ASN A 98 -33.50 -57.82 12.01
C ASN A 98 -33.08 -58.98 12.94
N SER A 99 -32.38 -58.68 14.04
CA SER A 99 -31.93 -59.66 15.02
C SER A 99 -33.09 -60.33 15.74
N SER A 100 -32.97 -61.64 15.97
CA SER A 100 -33.92 -62.43 16.77
C SER A 100 -33.90 -62.06 18.26
N SER A 101 -32.84 -61.37 18.73
CA SER A 101 -32.68 -60.94 20.13
C SER A 101 -33.53 -59.72 20.51
N ILE A 102 -34.21 -59.09 19.55
CA ILE A 102 -35.09 -57.93 19.80
C ILE A 102 -36.46 -58.42 20.29
N LEU A 103 -36.90 -57.95 21.46
CA LEU A 103 -38.15 -58.37 22.11
C LEU A 103 -39.41 -58.00 21.31
N ASP A 104 -39.47 -56.77 20.82
CA ASP A 104 -40.55 -56.28 19.95
C ASP A 104 -39.99 -55.40 18.83
N GLN A 105 -40.14 -55.90 17.61
CA GLN A 105 -39.63 -55.28 16.41
C GLN A 105 -40.27 -53.91 16.11
N ASN A 106 -41.53 -53.71 16.52
CA ASN A 106 -42.25 -52.46 16.31
C ASN A 106 -41.76 -51.38 17.28
N THR A 107 -41.63 -51.71 18.57
CA THR A 107 -41.10 -50.80 19.60
C THR A 107 -39.63 -50.47 19.33
N TYR A 108 -38.85 -51.43 18.83
CA TYR A 108 -37.44 -51.20 18.46
C TYR A 108 -37.26 -50.19 17.33
N GLN A 109 -38.20 -50.06 16.38
CA GLN A 109 -38.09 -49.07 15.30
C GLN A 109 -37.88 -47.64 15.82
N SER A 110 -38.48 -47.33 16.96
CA SER A 110 -38.42 -46.00 17.59
C SER A 110 -37.40 -45.93 18.72
N ALA A 111 -36.58 -46.97 18.95
CA ALA A 111 -35.66 -47.05 20.08
C ALA A 111 -34.65 -45.89 20.12
N MET A 112 -34.08 -45.56 18.96
CA MET A 112 -33.16 -44.42 18.85
C MET A 112 -33.83 -43.06 19.04
N GLU A 113 -35.07 -42.90 18.59
CA GLU A 113 -35.82 -41.67 18.81
C GLU A 113 -36.22 -41.52 20.30
N ALA A 114 -36.61 -42.62 20.94
CA ALA A 114 -36.92 -42.67 22.37
C ALA A 114 -35.70 -42.33 23.22
N PHE A 115 -34.52 -42.89 22.92
CA PHE A 115 -33.26 -42.56 23.60
C PHE A 115 -32.93 -41.07 23.49
N ARG A 116 -33.04 -40.50 22.27
CA ARG A 116 -32.77 -39.06 22.05
C ARG A 116 -33.78 -38.18 22.78
N LYS A 117 -35.05 -38.57 22.81
CA LYS A 117 -36.11 -37.86 23.53
C LYS A 117 -35.87 -37.92 25.04
N ASP A 118 -35.51 -39.07 25.59
CA ASP A 118 -35.17 -39.24 27.00
C ASP A 118 -33.95 -38.39 27.38
N MET A 119 -32.97 -38.27 26.48
CA MET A 119 -31.81 -37.40 26.67
C MET A 119 -32.16 -35.91 26.64
N LEU A 120 -33.03 -35.47 25.72
CA LEU A 120 -33.48 -34.07 25.59
C LEU A 120 -34.51 -33.67 26.65
N ASN A 121 -35.23 -34.64 27.24
CA ASN A 121 -36.24 -34.37 28.25
C ASN A 121 -35.57 -33.99 29.58
N THR A 122 -35.73 -32.75 29.99
CA THR A 122 -35.21 -32.22 31.26
C THR A 122 -35.82 -32.88 32.50
N GLU A 123 -36.96 -33.57 32.36
CA GLU A 123 -37.63 -34.30 33.46
C GLU A 123 -37.07 -35.72 33.66
N SER A 124 -36.41 -36.31 32.66
CA SER A 124 -35.76 -37.63 32.77
C SER A 124 -34.35 -37.46 33.34
N GLN A 125 -34.23 -37.36 34.67
CA GLN A 125 -32.96 -36.98 35.32
C GLN A 125 -31.87 -38.07 35.23
N GLY A 126 -32.24 -39.36 35.25
CA GLY A 126 -31.28 -40.47 35.38
C GLY A 126 -30.36 -40.67 34.17
N LEU A 127 -30.94 -41.05 33.02
CA LEU A 127 -30.19 -41.26 31.77
C LEU A 127 -29.40 -39.99 31.37
N ARG A 128 -30.03 -38.83 31.53
CA ARG A 128 -29.44 -37.53 31.23
C ARG A 128 -28.22 -37.25 32.11
N ALA A 129 -28.27 -37.51 33.42
CA ALA A 129 -27.15 -37.26 34.32
C ALA A 129 -25.90 -38.07 33.94
N ILE A 130 -26.09 -39.33 33.54
CA ILE A 130 -25.00 -40.20 33.06
C ILE A 130 -24.35 -39.60 31.80
N ILE A 131 -25.17 -39.18 30.83
CA ILE A 131 -24.67 -38.57 29.59
C ILE A 131 -23.91 -37.27 29.87
N LEU A 132 -24.44 -36.40 30.74
CA LEU A 132 -23.75 -35.18 31.16
C LEU A 132 -22.42 -35.47 31.88
N ALA A 133 -22.33 -36.60 32.58
CA ALA A 133 -21.13 -37.02 33.30
C ALA A 133 -20.08 -37.70 32.41
N GLU A 134 -20.37 -38.04 31.15
CA GLU A 134 -19.42 -38.72 30.27
C GLU A 134 -19.16 -38.00 28.94
N ILE A 135 -19.95 -36.99 28.59
CA ILE A 135 -19.80 -36.27 27.33
C ILE A 135 -18.38 -35.69 27.15
N ALA A 136 -17.76 -35.98 26.01
CA ALA A 136 -16.44 -35.44 25.64
C ALA A 136 -16.26 -35.31 24.12
N PRO A 137 -15.42 -34.38 23.63
CA PRO A 137 -15.36 -34.02 22.21
C PRO A 137 -14.89 -35.14 21.27
N ARG A 138 -13.99 -36.02 21.72
CA ARG A 138 -13.39 -37.05 20.86
C ARG A 138 -14.23 -38.34 20.74
N LEU A 139 -15.23 -38.53 21.60
CA LEU A 139 -16.07 -39.73 21.61
C LEU A 139 -16.88 -39.83 20.32
N ARG A 140 -16.89 -41.01 19.68
CA ARG A 140 -17.63 -41.22 18.43
C ARG A 140 -19.10 -40.93 18.63
N TRP A 141 -19.68 -41.28 19.77
CA TRP A 141 -21.10 -41.03 20.03
C TRP A 141 -21.44 -39.54 20.11
N THR A 142 -20.59 -38.73 20.74
CA THR A 142 -20.76 -37.28 20.78
C THR A 142 -20.67 -36.68 19.37
N LYS A 143 -19.71 -37.14 18.55
CA LYS A 143 -19.60 -36.75 17.14
C LYS A 143 -20.84 -37.05 16.30
N HIS A 144 -21.52 -38.16 16.59
CA HIS A 144 -22.74 -38.53 15.88
C HIS A 144 -23.94 -37.71 16.36
N LEU A 145 -24.05 -37.51 17.67
CA LEU A 145 -25.11 -36.72 18.29
C LEU A 145 -25.09 -35.27 17.81
N LEU A 146 -23.90 -34.68 17.84
CA LEU A 146 -23.57 -33.34 17.33
C LEU A 146 -22.97 -33.42 15.93
N GLY A 147 -23.35 -34.40 15.12
CA GLY A 147 -22.95 -34.49 13.72
C GLY A 147 -23.83 -33.63 12.82
N THR A 148 -23.35 -33.24 11.64
CA THR A 148 -24.16 -32.51 10.65
C THR A 148 -25.31 -33.36 10.09
N SER A 149 -25.16 -34.69 10.10
CA SER A 149 -26.18 -35.65 9.66
C SER A 149 -27.28 -35.94 10.70
N SER A 150 -27.21 -35.35 11.90
CA SER A 150 -28.17 -35.59 12.98
C SER A 150 -29.40 -34.69 12.82
N LYS A 151 -30.59 -35.30 12.71
CA LYS A 151 -31.87 -34.57 12.61
C LYS A 151 -32.15 -33.71 13.85
N ASP A 152 -31.64 -34.13 15.01
CA ASP A 152 -31.88 -33.49 16.31
C ASP A 152 -30.74 -32.56 16.74
N ARG A 153 -29.73 -32.35 15.88
CA ARG A 153 -28.55 -31.50 16.16
C ARG A 153 -28.95 -30.16 16.77
N ALA A 154 -29.93 -29.49 16.18
CA ALA A 154 -30.38 -28.17 16.63
C ALA A 154 -30.94 -28.20 18.06
N SER A 155 -31.66 -29.26 18.43
CA SER A 155 -32.20 -29.44 19.77
C SER A 155 -31.10 -29.67 20.80
N PHE A 156 -30.08 -30.47 20.47
CA PHE A 156 -28.95 -30.72 21.35
C PHE A 156 -28.06 -29.48 21.54
N LEU A 157 -27.82 -28.68 20.50
CA LEU A 157 -27.03 -27.45 20.61
C LEU A 157 -27.73 -26.37 21.45
N LYS A 158 -29.06 -26.38 21.51
CA LYS A 158 -29.86 -25.49 22.37
C LYS A 158 -29.85 -25.89 23.84
N ASP A 159 -29.48 -27.12 24.14
CA ASP A 159 -29.46 -27.64 25.49
C ASP A 159 -28.28 -27.07 26.30
N ARG A 160 -28.57 -26.11 27.18
CA ARG A 160 -27.55 -25.43 27.98
C ARG A 160 -26.80 -26.33 28.95
N GLN A 161 -27.44 -27.33 29.53
CA GLN A 161 -26.76 -28.22 30.48
C GLN A 161 -25.81 -29.15 29.74
N LEU A 162 -26.26 -29.73 28.63
CA LEU A 162 -25.44 -30.59 27.77
C LEU A 162 -24.22 -29.85 27.23
N MET A 163 -24.44 -28.65 26.69
CA MET A 163 -23.36 -27.82 26.17
C MET A 163 -22.41 -27.36 27.28
N SER A 164 -22.91 -27.03 28.48
CA SER A 164 -22.07 -26.66 29.61
C SER A 164 -21.18 -27.83 30.08
N ALA A 165 -21.74 -29.05 30.13
CA ALA A 165 -20.99 -30.26 30.45
C ALA A 165 -19.88 -30.51 29.41
N LEU A 166 -20.19 -30.40 28.12
CA LEU A 166 -19.19 -30.51 27.05
C LEU A 166 -18.08 -29.45 27.18
N VAL A 167 -18.43 -28.18 27.42
CA VAL A 167 -17.45 -27.08 27.60
C VAL A 167 -16.51 -27.39 28.77
N SER A 168 -17.06 -27.74 29.94
CA SER A 168 -16.27 -27.99 31.16
C SER A 168 -15.33 -29.20 31.06
N ARG A 169 -15.66 -30.18 30.21
CA ARG A 169 -14.87 -31.40 29.99
C ARG A 169 -13.92 -31.31 28.80
N THR A 170 -13.92 -30.19 28.08
CA THR A 170 -13.03 -29.99 26.94
C THR A 170 -11.65 -29.54 27.43
N SER A 171 -10.64 -30.38 27.20
CA SER A 171 -9.23 -30.04 27.43
C SER A 171 -8.71 -29.06 26.35
N LYS A 172 -7.54 -28.47 26.58
CA LYS A 172 -6.88 -27.59 25.59
C LYS A 172 -6.66 -28.32 24.25
N ASP A 173 -6.14 -29.54 24.30
CA ASP A 173 -5.86 -30.37 23.12
C ASP A 173 -7.12 -30.84 22.37
N ASP A 174 -8.29 -30.72 23.00
CA ASP A 174 -9.58 -31.09 22.44
C ASP A 174 -10.39 -29.90 21.94
N CYS A 175 -9.89 -28.67 22.12
CA CYS A 175 -10.62 -27.45 21.83
C CYS A 175 -11.11 -27.38 20.38
N ILE A 176 -10.24 -27.61 19.39
CA ILE A 176 -10.63 -27.62 17.97
C ILE A 176 -11.68 -28.69 17.68
N ALA A 177 -11.52 -29.89 18.24
CA ALA A 177 -12.48 -30.97 18.05
C ALA A 177 -13.86 -30.58 18.61
N ALA A 178 -13.89 -29.95 19.78
CA ALA A 178 -15.11 -29.47 20.42
C ALA A 178 -15.77 -28.34 19.62
N LEU A 179 -14.98 -27.36 19.17
CA LEU A 179 -15.47 -26.24 18.34
C LEU A 179 -16.10 -26.73 17.04
N LYS A 180 -15.48 -27.71 16.36
CA LYS A 180 -16.06 -28.32 15.14
C LYS A 180 -17.40 -29.02 15.39
N LEU A 181 -17.62 -29.54 16.60
CA LEU A 181 -18.90 -30.18 16.95
C LEU A 181 -20.00 -29.17 17.19
N VAL A 182 -19.70 -28.06 17.87
CA VAL A 182 -20.70 -27.07 18.26
C VAL A 182 -20.88 -25.94 17.23
N ILE A 183 -20.09 -25.95 16.15
CA ILE A 183 -20.19 -24.98 15.07
C ILE A 183 -21.61 -24.95 14.48
N THR A 184 -22.16 -23.76 14.26
CA THR A 184 -23.41 -23.60 13.54
C THR A 184 -23.22 -22.64 12.39
N GLU A 185 -23.71 -23.02 11.21
CA GLU A 185 -23.56 -22.19 10.01
C GLU A 185 -24.49 -20.95 10.05
N ASN A 186 -25.54 -20.95 10.89
CA ASN A 186 -26.62 -19.96 10.82
C ASN A 186 -27.34 -19.66 12.15
N SER A 187 -26.81 -20.04 13.32
CA SER A 187 -27.57 -19.91 14.58
C SER A 187 -27.16 -18.67 15.39
N ARG A 188 -28.16 -17.96 15.93
CA ARG A 188 -27.98 -16.86 16.90
C ARG A 188 -27.53 -17.36 18.29
N GLU A 189 -27.47 -18.68 18.50
CA GLU A 189 -27.22 -19.31 19.80
C GLU A 189 -25.89 -20.07 19.79
N ASN A 190 -24.79 -19.34 19.62
CA ASN A 190 -23.42 -19.86 19.61
C ASN A 190 -22.78 -19.94 21.01
N TRP A 191 -23.56 -20.09 22.08
CA TRP A 191 -23.01 -19.98 23.43
C TRP A 191 -21.91 -20.99 23.72
N ALA A 192 -22.11 -22.27 23.38
CA ALA A 192 -21.10 -23.30 23.64
C ALA A 192 -19.80 -23.01 22.87
N PHE A 193 -19.94 -22.55 21.62
CA PHE A 193 -18.84 -22.16 20.76
C PHE A 193 -18.05 -21.00 21.37
N GLU A 194 -18.74 -19.95 21.80
CA GLU A 194 -18.12 -18.77 22.39
C GLU A 194 -17.45 -19.08 23.74
N GLN A 195 -18.06 -19.90 24.60
CA GLN A 195 -17.45 -20.30 25.86
C GLN A 195 -16.19 -21.14 25.65
N LEU A 196 -16.18 -22.05 24.66
CA LEU A 196 -15.00 -22.82 24.31
C LEU A 196 -13.89 -21.93 23.76
N ALA A 197 -14.24 -20.99 22.89
CA ALA A 197 -13.30 -20.03 22.34
C ALA A 197 -12.69 -19.16 23.45
N ALA A 198 -13.51 -18.60 24.33
CA ALA A 198 -13.06 -17.76 25.44
C ALA A 198 -12.22 -18.52 26.48
N LEU A 199 -12.60 -19.76 26.81
CA LEU A 199 -11.88 -20.58 27.81
C LEU A 199 -10.46 -20.94 27.35
N HIS A 200 -10.28 -21.15 26.04
CA HIS A 200 -9.02 -21.62 25.44
C HIS A 200 -8.40 -20.60 24.48
N SER A 201 -8.64 -19.31 24.73
CA SER A 201 -8.27 -18.20 23.83
C SER A 201 -6.79 -18.20 23.42
N GLU A 202 -5.88 -18.25 24.38
CA GLU A 202 -4.43 -18.26 24.13
C GLU A 202 -4.01 -19.44 23.26
N HIS A 203 -4.52 -20.63 23.56
CA HIS A 203 -4.18 -21.83 22.80
C HIS A 203 -4.70 -21.75 21.36
N LEU A 204 -5.88 -21.18 21.15
CA LEU A 204 -6.44 -20.96 19.82
C LEU A 204 -5.62 -19.94 19.03
N LEU A 205 -5.21 -18.84 19.65
CA LEU A 205 -4.37 -17.82 19.01
C LEU A 205 -2.99 -18.37 18.64
N ASP A 206 -2.39 -19.20 19.50
CA ASP A 206 -1.12 -19.87 19.20
C ASP A 206 -1.26 -20.81 18.00
N GLN A 207 -2.33 -21.62 17.95
CA GLN A 207 -2.60 -22.50 16.83
C GLN A 207 -2.93 -21.76 15.52
N LEU A 208 -3.61 -20.62 15.60
CA LEU A 208 -3.83 -19.74 14.45
C LEU A 208 -2.50 -19.18 13.94
N THR A 209 -1.63 -18.74 14.85
CA THR A 209 -0.29 -18.22 14.52
C THR A 209 0.54 -19.30 13.81
N ASP A 210 0.57 -20.51 14.33
CA ASP A 210 1.26 -21.65 13.72
C ASP A 210 0.69 -21.99 12.33
N PHE A 211 -0.63 -21.97 12.19
CA PHE A 211 -1.30 -22.23 10.91
C PHE A 211 -0.94 -21.18 9.85
N PHE A 212 -0.96 -19.89 10.21
CA PHE A 212 -0.60 -18.82 9.27
C PHE A 212 0.89 -18.85 8.91
N ASN A 213 1.77 -19.18 9.87
CA ASN A 213 3.21 -19.29 9.62
C ASN A 213 3.59 -20.51 8.76
N ASN A 214 2.87 -21.63 8.89
CA ASN A 214 3.16 -22.83 8.12
C ASN A 214 1.88 -23.57 7.68
N PRO A 215 1.18 -23.07 6.65
CA PRO A 215 -0.09 -23.64 6.21
C PRO A 215 0.04 -25.06 5.64
N SER A 216 1.26 -25.48 5.26
CA SER A 216 1.55 -26.84 4.76
C SER A 216 1.67 -27.88 5.86
N ASN A 217 1.93 -27.44 7.09
CA ASN A 217 2.16 -28.31 8.23
C ASN A 217 0.99 -28.12 9.20
N ASN A 218 -0.12 -28.81 8.91
CA ASN A 218 -1.37 -28.63 9.65
C ASN A 218 -1.68 -29.86 10.52
N PRO A 219 -1.01 -30.04 11.68
CA PRO A 219 -1.16 -31.22 12.52
C PRO A 219 -2.54 -31.34 13.18
N HIS A 220 -3.37 -30.28 13.17
CA HIS A 220 -4.61 -30.22 13.94
C HIS A 220 -5.89 -30.05 13.10
N GLY A 221 -5.78 -30.12 11.77
CA GLY A 221 -6.93 -30.11 10.87
C GLY A 221 -7.68 -28.77 10.81
N LEU A 222 -6.99 -27.63 11.00
CA LEU A 222 -7.56 -26.30 10.75
C LEU A 222 -7.77 -26.13 9.24
N ASP A 223 -8.96 -26.44 8.74
CA ASP A 223 -9.32 -26.17 7.35
C ASP A 223 -9.84 -24.73 7.19
N ARG A 224 -9.90 -24.26 5.94
CA ARG A 224 -10.35 -22.89 5.60
C ARG A 224 -11.79 -22.64 6.06
N HIS A 225 -12.66 -23.65 6.01
CA HIS A 225 -14.07 -23.53 6.38
C HIS A 225 -14.22 -23.30 7.88
N PHE A 226 -13.43 -24.01 8.69
CA PHE A 226 -13.38 -23.86 10.13
C PHE A 226 -12.86 -22.47 10.52
N LEU A 227 -11.80 -21.97 9.86
CA LEU A 227 -11.28 -20.62 10.11
C LEU A 227 -12.32 -19.53 9.86
N CYS A 228 -13.00 -19.59 8.70
CA CYS A 228 -14.06 -18.64 8.38
C CYS A 228 -15.18 -18.70 9.41
N SER A 229 -15.56 -19.92 9.81
CA SER A 229 -16.58 -20.12 10.83
C SER A 229 -16.15 -19.64 12.22
N LEU A 230 -14.87 -19.76 12.58
CA LEU A 230 -14.32 -19.26 13.84
C LEU A 230 -14.41 -17.74 13.93
N TYR A 231 -13.94 -17.05 12.89
CA TYR A 231 -14.04 -15.60 12.80
C TYR A 231 -15.50 -15.13 12.70
N ALA A 232 -16.37 -15.86 12.01
CA ALA A 232 -17.78 -15.48 11.87
C ALA A 232 -18.60 -15.66 13.16
N ASN A 233 -18.27 -16.66 14.00
CA ASN A 233 -19.13 -17.07 15.12
C ASN A 233 -18.58 -16.73 16.52
N SER A 234 -17.30 -16.40 16.67
CA SER A 234 -16.73 -16.07 17.98
C SER A 234 -16.53 -14.56 18.18
N LEU A 235 -17.27 -13.98 19.13
CA LEU A 235 -17.12 -12.57 19.47
C LEU A 235 -15.77 -12.28 20.12
N MET A 236 -15.23 -13.22 20.90
CA MET A 236 -13.88 -13.14 21.47
C MET A 236 -12.84 -12.93 20.37
N ILE A 237 -12.85 -13.78 19.33
CA ILE A 237 -11.90 -13.67 18.20
C ILE A 237 -12.12 -12.38 17.41
N GLN A 238 -13.38 -11.99 17.16
CA GLN A 238 -13.72 -10.76 16.45
C GLN A 238 -13.20 -9.50 17.16
N ASN A 239 -13.23 -9.50 18.50
CA ASN A 239 -12.82 -8.39 19.35
C ASN A 239 -11.36 -8.48 19.81
N ASP A 240 -10.62 -9.52 19.43
CA ASP A 240 -9.20 -9.67 19.77
C ASP A 240 -8.31 -8.96 18.74
N ARG A 241 -7.31 -8.22 19.23
CA ARG A 241 -6.40 -7.45 18.36
C ARG A 241 -5.39 -8.34 17.65
N ARG A 242 -4.85 -9.36 18.33
CA ARG A 242 -3.88 -10.30 17.77
C ARG A 242 -4.51 -11.11 16.64
N ALA A 243 -5.77 -11.53 16.82
CA ALA A 243 -6.52 -12.23 15.77
C ALA A 243 -6.69 -11.39 14.49
N CYS A 244 -6.92 -10.08 14.63
CA CYS A 244 -6.99 -9.16 13.49
C CYS A 244 -5.61 -8.98 12.82
N GLU A 245 -4.55 -8.79 13.62
CA GLU A 245 -3.17 -8.64 13.13
C GLU A 245 -2.67 -9.86 12.35
N LEU A 246 -3.00 -11.07 12.80
CA LEU A 246 -2.69 -12.31 12.07
C LEU A 246 -3.27 -12.32 10.65
N VAL A 247 -4.51 -11.82 10.48
CA VAL A 247 -5.15 -11.70 9.16
C VAL A 247 -4.44 -10.64 8.31
N LEU A 248 -4.09 -9.50 8.93
CA LEU A 248 -3.43 -8.37 8.28
C LEU A 248 -2.01 -8.67 7.80
N ASP A 249 -1.23 -9.44 8.55
CA ASP A 249 0.17 -9.72 8.20
C ASP A 249 0.31 -10.83 7.14
N GLN A 250 -0.68 -11.73 7.05
CA GLN A 250 -0.68 -12.89 6.18
C GLN A 250 -1.76 -12.78 5.11
N VAL A 251 -1.78 -11.62 4.41
CA VAL A 251 -2.78 -11.29 3.38
C VAL A 251 -2.80 -12.33 2.26
N ASN A 252 -3.55 -13.40 2.50
CA ASN A 252 -3.77 -14.47 1.55
C ASN A 252 -4.97 -14.09 0.69
N PRO A 253 -4.80 -13.86 -0.63
CA PRO A 253 -5.87 -13.41 -1.52
C PRO A 253 -7.15 -14.26 -1.44
N ILE A 254 -7.02 -15.55 -1.13
CA ILE A 254 -8.12 -16.51 -1.18
C ILE A 254 -9.02 -16.44 0.06
N VAL A 255 -8.44 -16.16 1.23
CA VAL A 255 -9.15 -16.31 2.52
C VAL A 255 -9.29 -14.97 3.26
N PHE A 256 -8.42 -14.00 2.98
CA PHE A 256 -8.38 -12.72 3.68
C PHE A 256 -9.74 -12.00 3.66
N SER A 257 -10.37 -11.88 2.49
CA SER A 257 -11.67 -11.20 2.34
C SER A 257 -12.78 -11.81 3.19
N GLN A 258 -12.70 -13.12 3.46
CA GLN A 258 -13.66 -13.84 4.28
C GLN A 258 -13.42 -13.63 5.78
N LEU A 259 -12.17 -13.44 6.20
CA LEU A 259 -11.80 -13.26 7.61
C LEU A 259 -11.88 -11.80 8.06
N ILE A 260 -11.37 -10.88 7.23
CA ILE A 260 -11.25 -9.45 7.59
C ILE A 260 -12.61 -8.83 7.87
N GLN A 261 -13.69 -9.33 7.25
CA GLN A 261 -15.05 -8.82 7.46
C GLN A 261 -15.61 -9.05 8.86
N HIS A 262 -14.96 -9.92 9.64
CA HIS A 262 -15.35 -10.24 11.00
C HIS A 262 -14.41 -9.59 12.04
N CYS A 263 -13.32 -8.94 11.63
CA CYS A 263 -12.40 -8.32 12.57
C CYS A 263 -12.96 -6.97 13.05
N HIS A 264 -13.38 -6.86 14.32
CA HIS A 264 -13.94 -5.64 14.90
C HIS A 264 -12.89 -4.66 15.43
N THR A 265 -11.65 -5.12 15.63
CA THR A 265 -10.51 -4.31 16.09
C THR A 265 -9.70 -3.67 14.95
N LEU A 266 -10.21 -3.74 13.72
CA LEU A 266 -9.58 -3.15 12.55
C LEU A 266 -9.54 -1.61 12.68
N ALA A 267 -8.35 -1.05 12.58
CA ALA A 267 -8.12 0.39 12.67
C ALA A 267 -7.78 1.01 11.31
N ALA A 268 -7.87 2.34 11.22
CA ALA A 268 -7.53 3.07 10.00
C ALA A 268 -6.06 2.87 9.59
N ASP A 269 -5.14 2.82 10.56
CA ASP A 269 -3.71 2.63 10.27
C ASP A 269 -3.39 1.25 9.69
N ASP A 270 -4.18 0.22 10.02
CA ASP A 270 -4.05 -1.10 9.41
C ASP A 270 -4.39 -1.05 7.92
N VAL A 271 -5.46 -0.35 7.58
CA VAL A 271 -5.87 -0.15 6.19
C VAL A 271 -4.83 0.70 5.45
N ARG A 272 -4.26 1.72 6.09
CA ARG A 272 -3.14 2.49 5.50
C ARG A 272 -1.92 1.60 5.20
N LYS A 273 -1.55 0.70 6.12
CA LYS A 273 -0.47 -0.28 5.92
C LYS A 273 -0.79 -1.21 4.74
N LEU A 274 -2.01 -1.75 4.67
CA LEU A 274 -2.46 -2.59 3.54
C LEU A 274 -2.34 -1.88 2.19
N PHE A 275 -2.72 -0.60 2.10
CA PHE A 275 -2.53 0.19 0.89
C PHE A 275 -1.05 0.33 0.50
N LEU A 276 -0.16 0.56 1.48
CA LEU A 276 1.28 0.64 1.23
C LEU A 276 1.86 -0.70 0.74
N ASP A 277 1.43 -1.81 1.34
CA ASP A 277 1.87 -3.16 0.95
C ASP A 277 1.37 -3.52 -0.46
N TRP A 278 0.10 -3.20 -0.77
CA TRP A 278 -0.45 -3.33 -2.12
C TRP A 278 0.39 -2.53 -3.14
N ARG A 279 0.76 -1.29 -2.81
CA ARG A 279 1.60 -0.45 -3.67
C ARG A 279 2.96 -1.09 -3.91
N ALA A 280 3.61 -1.64 -2.89
CA ALA A 280 4.90 -2.31 -3.02
C ALA A 280 4.81 -3.55 -3.94
N GLN A 281 3.76 -4.36 -3.79
CA GLN A 281 3.56 -5.60 -4.56
C GLN A 281 3.05 -5.36 -5.99
N SER A 282 2.39 -4.23 -6.26
CA SER A 282 1.92 -3.86 -7.60
C SER A 282 3.05 -3.77 -8.64
N LYS A 283 4.29 -3.51 -8.20
CA LYS A 283 5.50 -3.52 -9.04
C LYS A 283 5.95 -4.92 -9.46
N ALA A 284 5.45 -5.98 -8.81
CA ALA A 284 5.84 -7.38 -9.04
C ALA A 284 4.85 -8.16 -9.95
N GLY A 285 3.86 -7.49 -10.56
CA GLY A 285 2.95 -8.11 -11.54
C GLY A 285 1.74 -8.86 -10.98
N LYS A 286 1.51 -8.84 -9.65
CA LYS A 286 0.36 -9.48 -8.97
C LYS A 286 -0.71 -8.48 -8.51
N LYS A 287 -1.05 -7.50 -9.35
CA LYS A 287 -1.87 -6.35 -8.95
C LYS A 287 -3.34 -6.69 -8.66
N ASP A 288 -3.91 -7.66 -9.38
CA ASP A 288 -5.33 -7.99 -9.29
C ASP A 288 -5.69 -8.85 -8.07
N ASP A 289 -4.76 -9.70 -7.61
CA ASP A 289 -4.98 -10.62 -6.47
C ASP A 289 -5.24 -9.88 -5.15
N PHE A 290 -4.75 -8.65 -5.00
CA PHE A 290 -4.89 -7.86 -3.77
C PHE A 290 -6.04 -6.86 -3.79
N ARG A 291 -6.70 -6.68 -4.95
CA ARG A 291 -7.76 -5.68 -5.12
C ARG A 291 -8.97 -5.97 -4.24
N GLU A 292 -9.41 -7.23 -4.22
CA GLU A 292 -10.53 -7.67 -3.39
C GLU A 292 -10.23 -7.57 -1.88
N PRO A 293 -9.07 -8.03 -1.38
CA PRO A 293 -8.64 -7.81 0.01
C PRO A 293 -8.72 -6.36 0.49
N VAL A 294 -8.14 -5.42 -0.27
CA VAL A 294 -8.11 -3.99 0.12
C VAL A 294 -9.52 -3.40 0.12
N ALA A 295 -10.32 -3.68 -0.93
CA ALA A 295 -11.70 -3.22 -1.00
C ALA A 295 -12.53 -3.74 0.20
N LYS A 296 -12.35 -5.01 0.56
CA LYS A 296 -13.07 -5.61 1.69
C LYS A 296 -12.66 -4.99 3.02
N ALA A 297 -11.37 -4.74 3.25
CA ALA A 297 -10.89 -4.07 4.45
C ALA A 297 -11.48 -2.66 4.61
N CYS A 298 -11.55 -1.88 3.52
CA CYS A 298 -12.20 -0.57 3.50
C CYS A 298 -13.69 -0.66 3.89
N LEU A 299 -14.42 -1.61 3.30
CA LEU A 299 -15.85 -1.81 3.62
C LEU A 299 -16.07 -2.23 5.07
N THR A 300 -15.20 -3.07 5.63
CA THR A 300 -15.26 -3.47 7.04
C THR A 300 -15.00 -2.27 7.94
N LEU A 301 -13.94 -1.49 7.68
CA LEU A 301 -13.61 -0.32 8.48
C LEU A 301 -14.77 0.70 8.46
N ALA A 302 -15.36 0.95 7.30
CA ALA A 302 -16.53 1.83 7.17
C ALA A 302 -17.72 1.37 8.04
N LYS A 303 -17.96 0.06 8.11
CA LYS A 303 -19.00 -0.51 8.98
C LYS A 303 -18.68 -0.31 10.46
N LEU A 304 -17.43 -0.50 10.88
CA LEU A 304 -17.03 -0.37 12.28
C LEU A 304 -17.08 1.07 12.79
N LEU A 305 -16.69 2.02 11.94
CA LEU A 305 -16.72 3.45 12.29
C LEU A 305 -18.15 3.99 12.42
N ASN A 306 -19.18 3.25 11.95
CA ASN A 306 -20.55 3.74 11.82
C ASN A 306 -20.62 5.12 11.12
N GLY A 307 -19.73 5.36 10.15
CA GLY A 307 -19.49 6.67 9.57
C GLY A 307 -18.65 6.61 8.29
N PRO A 308 -18.30 7.77 7.70
CA PRO A 308 -17.46 7.82 6.52
C PRO A 308 -16.05 7.33 6.84
N LEU A 309 -15.40 6.73 5.85
CA LEU A 309 -13.97 6.45 5.92
C LEU A 309 -13.20 7.76 6.10
N PRO A 310 -12.05 7.74 6.81
CA PRO A 310 -11.10 8.83 6.79
C PRO A 310 -10.81 9.28 5.36
N SER A 311 -10.81 10.58 5.12
CA SER A 311 -10.80 11.16 3.77
C SER A 311 -9.57 10.76 2.97
N ASP A 312 -8.40 10.55 3.59
CA ASP A 312 -7.21 10.02 2.91
C ASP A 312 -7.44 8.60 2.34
N LEU A 313 -8.08 7.72 3.13
CA LEU A 313 -8.44 6.37 2.73
C LEU A 313 -9.60 6.34 1.73
N ALA A 314 -10.60 7.20 1.91
CA ALA A 314 -11.73 7.31 0.99
C ALA A 314 -11.28 7.77 -0.40
N LEU A 315 -10.43 8.81 -0.46
CA LEU A 315 -9.85 9.30 -1.71
C LEU A 315 -8.95 8.23 -2.34
N ALA A 316 -8.10 7.53 -1.56
CA ALA A 316 -7.26 6.44 -2.08
C ALA A 316 -8.09 5.26 -2.62
N ALA A 317 -9.15 4.87 -1.90
CA ALA A 317 -10.03 3.79 -2.31
C ALA A 317 -10.76 4.12 -3.62
N ALA A 318 -11.28 5.33 -3.75
CA ALA A 318 -11.99 5.78 -4.94
C ALA A 318 -11.03 6.00 -6.13
N TRP A 319 -9.86 6.58 -5.88
CA TRP A 319 -8.81 6.81 -6.89
C TRP A 319 -8.32 5.52 -7.55
N HIS A 320 -8.31 4.42 -6.82
CA HIS A 320 -7.93 3.10 -7.33
C HIS A 320 -9.12 2.20 -7.69
N GLY A 321 -10.34 2.71 -7.59
CA GLY A 321 -11.57 1.98 -7.95
C GLY A 321 -11.85 0.78 -7.04
N PHE A 322 -11.49 0.85 -5.76
CA PHE A 322 -11.80 -0.17 -4.76
C PHE A 322 -13.20 0.01 -4.18
N VAL A 323 -13.49 1.21 -3.66
CA VAL A 323 -14.74 1.57 -2.99
C VAL A 323 -15.02 3.03 -3.30
N GLU A 324 -16.24 3.34 -3.70
CA GLU A 324 -16.68 4.73 -3.91
C GLU A 324 -16.95 5.41 -2.55
N PRO A 325 -16.66 6.72 -2.40
CA PRO A 325 -16.90 7.43 -1.15
C PRO A 325 -18.40 7.55 -0.90
N ASN A 326 -18.84 7.37 0.34
CA ASN A 326 -20.25 7.56 0.70
C ASN A 326 -20.62 9.03 0.91
N GLN A 327 -19.62 9.89 1.15
CA GLN A 327 -19.83 11.30 1.45
C GLN A 327 -19.76 12.13 0.17
N SER A 328 -20.78 12.95 -0.08
CA SER A 328 -20.85 13.79 -1.30
C SER A 328 -19.65 14.73 -1.43
N SER A 329 -19.11 15.24 -0.32
CA SER A 329 -17.91 16.08 -0.33
C SER A 329 -16.65 15.34 -0.80
N GLN A 330 -16.49 14.07 -0.42
CA GLN A 330 -15.39 13.23 -0.87
C GLN A 330 -15.57 12.85 -2.35
N GLN A 331 -16.82 12.62 -2.79
CA GLN A 331 -17.16 12.37 -4.19
C GLN A 331 -16.82 13.56 -5.09
N SER A 332 -17.18 14.78 -4.70
CA SER A 332 -16.83 15.98 -5.48
C SER A 332 -15.31 16.12 -5.66
N VAL A 333 -14.54 15.90 -4.59
CA VAL A 333 -13.07 15.97 -4.66
C VAL A 333 -12.50 14.88 -5.57
N ILE A 334 -12.98 13.63 -5.49
CA ILE A 334 -12.44 12.57 -6.34
C ILE A 334 -12.77 12.79 -7.83
N GLU A 335 -13.96 13.31 -8.14
CA GLU A 335 -14.32 13.65 -9.53
C GLU A 335 -13.39 14.75 -10.06
N SER A 336 -13.14 15.82 -9.30
CA SER A 336 -12.14 16.84 -9.69
C SER A 336 -10.75 16.23 -9.88
N LEU A 337 -10.32 15.30 -9.02
CA LEU A 337 -9.02 14.65 -9.14
C LEU A 337 -8.93 13.73 -10.37
N LYS A 338 -10.01 13.03 -10.76
CA LYS A 338 -10.03 12.13 -11.94
C LYS A 338 -9.81 12.88 -13.26
N GLU A 339 -10.05 14.20 -13.29
CA GLU A 339 -9.77 15.06 -14.45
C GLU A 339 -8.28 15.30 -14.70
N LEU A 340 -7.42 15.04 -13.69
CA LEU A 340 -5.98 15.30 -13.76
C LEU A 340 -5.25 14.42 -14.80
N PRO A 341 -4.13 14.91 -15.37
CA PRO A 341 -3.37 14.17 -16.37
C PRO A 341 -2.68 12.99 -15.68
N THR A 342 -3.24 11.80 -15.88
CA THR A 342 -2.68 10.56 -15.35
C THR A 342 -2.83 9.45 -16.37
N GLY A 343 -1.86 8.55 -16.45
CA GLY A 343 -1.97 7.34 -17.29
C GLY A 343 -3.00 6.33 -16.80
N MET A 344 -3.69 6.59 -15.69
CA MET A 344 -4.72 5.72 -15.11
C MET A 344 -6.13 6.02 -15.64
N TRP A 345 -6.38 7.25 -16.08
CA TRP A 345 -7.69 7.72 -16.51
C TRP A 345 -7.52 8.34 -17.89
N ASP A 346 -8.26 7.87 -18.90
CA ASP A 346 -8.16 8.28 -20.32
C ASP A 346 -8.54 9.75 -20.59
N GLN A 347 -8.55 10.61 -19.57
CA GLN A 347 -8.88 12.03 -19.63
C GLN A 347 -7.66 12.95 -19.77
N GLY A 348 -6.43 12.42 -19.80
CA GLY A 348 -5.21 13.21 -20.01
C GLY A 348 -5.23 14.08 -21.28
N SER A 349 -5.98 13.66 -22.31
CA SER A 349 -6.18 14.45 -23.53
C SER A 349 -7.02 15.71 -23.30
N LEU A 350 -8.00 15.70 -22.40
CA LEU A 350 -8.85 16.86 -22.08
C LEU A 350 -8.08 17.87 -21.24
N TRP A 351 -7.32 17.42 -20.23
CA TRP A 351 -6.51 18.30 -19.40
C TRP A 351 -5.47 19.11 -20.19
N SER A 352 -4.84 18.45 -21.17
CA SER A 352 -3.87 19.09 -22.07
C SER A 352 -4.48 20.20 -22.95
N GLN A 353 -5.80 20.19 -23.15
CA GLN A 353 -6.55 21.18 -23.93
C GLN A 353 -7.05 22.36 -23.06
N LEU A 354 -7.06 22.22 -21.73
CA LEU A 354 -7.44 23.29 -20.81
C LEU A 354 -6.35 24.37 -20.77
N GLY A 355 -6.73 25.61 -21.11
CA GLY A 355 -5.87 26.79 -20.97
C GLY A 355 -5.66 27.21 -19.51
N PRO A 356 -4.72 28.13 -19.23
CA PRO A 356 -4.37 28.54 -17.86
C PRO A 356 -5.54 29.02 -17.01
N ALA A 357 -6.47 29.80 -17.60
CA ALA A 357 -7.64 30.31 -16.88
C ALA A 357 -8.62 29.19 -16.46
N ALA A 358 -8.78 28.16 -17.29
CA ALA A 358 -9.64 27.02 -16.97
C ALA A 358 -9.03 26.14 -15.87
N ARG A 359 -7.70 25.97 -15.89
CA ARG A 359 -6.98 25.26 -14.82
C ARG A 359 -7.03 26.03 -13.49
N GLU A 360 -6.93 27.35 -13.53
CA GLU A 360 -7.06 28.18 -12.33
C GLU A 360 -8.48 28.15 -11.75
N ALA A 361 -9.50 28.14 -12.62
CA ALA A 361 -10.89 27.94 -12.20
C ALA A 361 -11.10 26.56 -11.56
N TRP A 362 -10.51 25.51 -12.13
CA TRP A 362 -10.53 24.18 -11.54
C TRP A 362 -9.84 24.14 -10.15
N ARG A 363 -8.72 24.84 -9.96
CA ARG A 363 -8.05 24.93 -8.65
C ARG A 363 -8.94 25.61 -7.61
N HIS A 364 -9.61 26.69 -8.00
CA HIS A 364 -10.57 27.38 -7.13
C HIS A 364 -11.78 26.50 -6.80
N ASP A 365 -12.27 25.72 -7.75
CA ASP A 365 -13.35 24.76 -7.53
C ASP A 365 -12.94 23.65 -6.55
N LEU A 366 -11.78 23.02 -6.77
CA LEU A 366 -11.21 22.03 -5.87
C LEU A 366 -11.00 22.60 -4.46
N PHE A 367 -10.46 23.82 -4.34
CA PHE A 367 -10.30 24.51 -3.06
C PHE A 367 -11.66 24.78 -2.38
N GLY A 368 -12.66 25.20 -3.17
CA GLY A 368 -14.03 25.42 -2.71
C GLY A 368 -14.69 24.15 -2.15
N HIS A 369 -14.34 22.97 -2.65
CA HIS A 369 -14.82 21.70 -2.12
C HIS A 369 -14.23 21.34 -0.74
N VAL A 370 -13.05 21.86 -0.39
CA VAL A 370 -12.31 21.48 0.83
C VAL A 370 -12.24 22.57 1.89
N ILE A 371 -12.45 23.84 1.53
CA ILE A 371 -12.40 24.96 2.48
C ILE A 371 -13.46 24.79 3.58
N GLY A 372 -13.05 25.05 4.83
CA GLY A 372 -13.89 24.89 6.02
C GLY A 372 -14.16 23.43 6.44
N ARG A 373 -13.55 22.45 5.76
CA ARG A 373 -13.69 21.01 6.06
C ARG A 373 -12.32 20.43 6.44
N GLN A 374 -11.95 20.60 7.71
CA GLN A 374 -10.62 20.25 8.23
C GLN A 374 -10.19 18.80 7.92
N GLU A 375 -11.07 17.82 8.20
CA GLU A 375 -10.77 16.40 7.96
C GLU A 375 -10.56 16.08 6.47
N LEU A 376 -11.36 16.68 5.58
CA LEU A 376 -11.24 16.51 4.13
C LEU A 376 -9.99 17.20 3.56
N ALA A 377 -9.65 18.39 4.06
CA ALA A 377 -8.45 19.12 3.67
C ALA A 377 -7.17 18.38 4.09
N GLN A 378 -7.12 17.88 5.33
CA GLN A 378 -6.02 17.02 5.81
C GLN A 378 -5.96 15.69 5.02
N GLY A 379 -7.12 15.10 4.73
CA GLY A 379 -7.22 13.92 3.87
C GLY A 379 -6.65 14.14 2.48
N LEU A 380 -6.99 15.27 1.83
CA LEU A 380 -6.46 15.66 0.52
C LEU A 380 -4.95 15.90 0.57
N LEU A 381 -4.43 16.56 1.60
CA LEU A 381 -2.98 16.77 1.80
C LEU A 381 -2.23 15.43 1.87
N SER A 382 -2.68 14.52 2.74
CA SER A 382 -2.07 13.20 2.92
C SER A 382 -2.15 12.36 1.63
N PHE A 383 -3.35 12.30 1.03
CA PHE A 383 -3.58 11.57 -0.22
C PHE A 383 -2.69 12.10 -1.35
N SER A 384 -2.66 13.41 -1.56
CA SER A 384 -1.92 14.04 -2.66
C SER A 384 -0.41 13.78 -2.54
N CYS A 385 0.12 13.90 -1.33
CA CYS A 385 1.55 13.64 -1.08
C CYS A 385 1.93 12.19 -1.36
N LEU A 386 1.04 11.22 -1.08
CA LEU A 386 1.34 9.80 -1.18
C LEU A 386 1.04 9.19 -2.55
N TRP A 387 -0.11 9.52 -3.15
CA TRP A 387 -0.70 8.78 -4.28
C TRP A 387 -0.60 9.46 -5.63
N LEU A 388 -0.63 10.80 -5.67
CA LEU A 388 -0.64 11.50 -6.95
C LEU A 388 0.70 11.34 -7.69
N PRO A 389 0.69 10.98 -8.99
CA PRO A 389 1.85 11.12 -9.86
C PRO A 389 2.37 12.56 -9.87
N GLN A 390 3.63 12.77 -10.26
CA GLN A 390 4.24 14.11 -10.19
C GLN A 390 3.50 15.15 -11.04
N GLU A 391 3.04 14.77 -12.23
CA GLU A 391 2.28 15.64 -13.14
C GLU A 391 0.95 16.11 -12.53
N ALA A 392 0.20 15.19 -11.91
CA ALA A 392 -1.05 15.50 -11.21
C ALA A 392 -0.80 16.27 -9.91
N PHE A 393 0.27 15.95 -9.17
CA PHE A 393 0.64 16.64 -7.94
C PHE A 393 0.94 18.11 -8.19
N ALA A 394 1.66 18.45 -9.27
CA ALA A 394 2.01 19.83 -9.62
C ALA A 394 0.77 20.71 -9.87
N GLU A 395 -0.34 20.14 -10.35
CA GLU A 395 -1.59 20.89 -10.57
C GLU A 395 -2.37 21.12 -9.27
N VAL A 396 -2.26 20.19 -8.32
CA VAL A 396 -2.90 20.26 -6.99
C VAL A 396 -2.07 21.05 -5.98
N GLU A 397 -0.76 21.13 -6.15
CA GLU A 397 0.19 21.80 -5.25
C GLU A 397 -0.22 23.24 -4.88
N PRO A 398 -0.66 24.13 -5.80
CA PRO A 398 -1.11 25.47 -5.43
C PRO A 398 -2.34 25.46 -4.51
N VAL A 399 -3.25 24.49 -4.66
CA VAL A 399 -4.40 24.31 -3.76
C VAL A 399 -3.94 23.88 -2.37
N LEU A 400 -2.95 22.98 -2.29
CA LEU A 400 -2.36 22.57 -1.01
C LEU A 400 -1.66 23.73 -0.31
N LEU A 401 -0.93 24.57 -1.04
CA LEU A 401 -0.27 25.78 -0.52
C LEU A 401 -1.29 26.78 0.04
N GLN A 402 -2.46 26.92 -0.60
CA GLN A 402 -3.57 27.72 -0.07
C GLN A 402 -4.17 27.10 1.19
N LEU A 403 -4.32 25.76 1.26
CA LEU A 403 -4.84 25.08 2.45
C LEU A 403 -3.93 25.24 3.68
N ILE A 404 -2.62 25.10 3.51
CA ILE A 404 -1.63 25.27 4.60
C ILE A 404 -1.39 26.73 4.98
N ALA A 405 -2.10 27.68 4.38
CA ALA A 405 -2.19 29.03 4.92
C ALA A 405 -2.93 29.04 6.27
N ASP A 406 -3.79 28.05 6.52
CA ASP A 406 -4.37 27.79 7.83
C ASP A 406 -3.35 27.10 8.75
N HIS A 407 -3.27 27.58 10.00
CA HIS A 407 -2.32 27.08 11.00
C HIS A 407 -2.51 25.59 11.32
N ASP A 408 -3.75 25.10 11.34
CA ASP A 408 -4.05 23.71 11.67
C ASP A 408 -3.57 22.77 10.56
N HIS A 409 -3.74 23.18 9.30
CA HIS A 409 -3.26 22.43 8.15
C HIS A 409 -1.73 22.50 8.01
N LEU A 410 -1.10 23.63 8.35
CA LEU A 410 0.35 23.76 8.39
C LEU A 410 0.97 22.83 9.45
N THR A 411 0.35 22.75 10.63
CA THR A 411 0.79 21.84 11.71
C THR A 411 0.70 20.40 11.25
N PHE A 412 -0.41 20.01 10.62
CA PHE A 412 -0.58 18.68 10.05
C PHE A 412 0.45 18.36 8.95
N ALA A 413 0.70 19.30 8.02
CA ALA A 413 1.70 19.13 6.96
C ALA A 413 3.12 19.01 7.53
N THR A 414 3.43 19.74 8.60
CA THR A 414 4.73 19.63 9.30
C THR A 414 4.91 18.26 9.96
N GLU A 415 3.84 17.68 10.50
CA GLU A 415 3.90 16.32 11.04
C GLU A 415 4.07 15.28 9.92
N LEU A 416 3.34 15.41 8.80
CA LEU A 416 3.54 14.58 7.61
C LEU A 416 4.99 14.63 7.08
N ALA A 417 5.61 15.81 7.12
CA ALA A 417 7.01 16.01 6.75
C ALA A 417 8.00 15.24 7.63
N ARG A 418 7.58 14.82 8.84
CA ARG A 418 8.39 14.11 9.84
C ARG A 418 8.13 12.61 9.86
N THR A 419 6.88 12.17 9.78
CA THR A 419 6.47 10.78 10.09
C THR A 419 6.05 9.94 8.89
N GLY A 420 5.79 10.54 7.72
CA GLY A 420 5.35 9.79 6.54
C GLY A 420 6.44 8.94 5.87
N PRO A 421 6.09 8.13 4.85
CA PRO A 421 7.08 7.52 3.94
C PRO A 421 7.94 8.59 3.26
N ARG A 422 9.16 8.25 2.82
CA ARG A 422 10.15 9.23 2.29
C ARG A 422 9.58 10.16 1.22
N GLN A 423 8.75 9.67 0.31
CA GLN A 423 8.11 10.49 -0.72
C GLN A 423 7.17 11.54 -0.11
N VAL A 424 6.33 11.14 0.85
CA VAL A 424 5.42 12.04 1.56
C VAL A 424 6.22 13.08 2.33
N GLN A 425 7.28 12.67 3.01
CA GLN A 425 8.16 13.60 3.73
C GLN A 425 8.74 14.66 2.79
N LEU A 426 9.26 14.26 1.63
CA LEU A 426 9.88 15.19 0.69
C LEU A 426 8.87 16.19 0.12
N ARG A 427 7.68 15.73 -0.26
CA ARG A 427 6.61 16.59 -0.77
C ARG A 427 6.06 17.54 0.30
N ALA A 428 5.78 17.03 1.50
CA ALA A 428 5.33 17.86 2.61
C ALA A 428 6.39 18.88 3.04
N LYS A 429 7.69 18.52 3.03
CA LYS A 429 8.79 19.47 3.26
C LYS A 429 8.84 20.57 2.20
N GLY A 430 8.61 20.23 0.93
CA GLY A 430 8.51 21.20 -0.16
C GLY A 430 7.41 22.22 0.11
N LEU A 431 6.20 21.75 0.41
CA LEU A 431 5.04 22.59 0.74
C LEU A 431 5.29 23.51 1.94
N VAL A 432 5.79 22.95 3.05
CA VAL A 432 6.06 23.71 4.28
C VAL A 432 7.16 24.75 4.05
N ARG A 433 8.25 24.39 3.36
CA ARG A 433 9.35 25.31 3.05
C ARG A 433 8.87 26.47 2.20
N GLN A 434 8.11 26.19 1.13
CA GLN A 434 7.61 27.20 0.23
C GLN A 434 6.66 28.17 0.94
N LYS A 435 5.84 27.71 1.90
CA LYS A 435 4.97 28.60 2.68
C LYS A 435 5.75 29.45 3.68
N LEU A 436 6.73 28.87 4.38
CA LEU A 436 7.58 29.62 5.31
C LEU A 436 8.40 30.69 4.58
N GLU A 437 8.91 30.38 3.40
CA GLU A 437 9.61 31.36 2.54
C GLU A 437 8.67 32.50 2.10
N VAL A 438 7.38 32.23 1.82
CA VAL A 438 6.38 33.27 1.46
C VAL A 438 6.02 34.18 2.64
N LEU A 439 5.98 33.67 3.87
CA LEU A 439 5.67 34.47 5.07
C LEU A 439 6.79 35.47 5.41
N ASP A 440 8.04 35.19 5.04
CA ASP A 440 9.17 36.12 5.21
C ASP A 440 9.09 37.33 4.25
N PHE A 441 8.27 37.27 3.18
CA PHE A 441 8.07 38.38 2.23
C PHE A 441 6.85 39.27 2.53
N GLU A 442 5.96 38.89 3.44
CA GLU A 442 4.69 39.61 3.70
C GLU A 442 4.73 40.60 4.88
N VAL A 443 5.89 40.87 5.49
CA VAL A 443 6.01 41.94 6.50
C VAL A 443 5.93 43.32 5.83
N PRO A 444 4.96 44.19 6.19
CA PRO A 444 4.88 45.52 5.60
C PRO A 444 6.08 46.36 6.04
N GLN A 445 6.96 46.73 5.10
CA GLN A 445 8.00 47.73 5.33
C GLN A 445 7.33 49.11 5.52
N GLY A 446 7.06 49.44 6.79
CA GLY A 446 6.83 50.80 7.23
C GLY A 446 8.07 51.66 6.96
N GLN A 447 7.82 52.85 6.42
CA GLN A 447 8.79 53.91 6.17
C GLN A 447 9.67 54.18 7.41
N SER A 448 10.99 54.07 7.24
CA SER A 448 11.96 54.84 8.02
C SER A 448 13.23 54.98 7.22
N GLU A 449 13.65 56.23 7.06
CA GLU A 449 14.96 56.62 6.58
C GLU A 449 16.04 56.00 7.48
N ASP A 450 16.82 55.09 6.93
CA ASP A 450 18.25 54.96 7.24
C ASP A 450 18.94 54.19 6.11
N ALA A 451 19.50 54.96 5.19
CA ALA A 451 20.32 54.47 4.10
C ALA A 451 21.65 53.96 4.67
N THR A 452 21.68 52.75 5.24
CA THR A 452 22.87 51.86 5.35
C THR A 452 22.62 50.48 5.98
N ALA A 453 21.40 50.13 6.38
CA ALA A 453 21.12 48.78 6.89
C ALA A 453 20.59 47.85 5.79
N MET A 454 21.49 47.02 5.24
CA MET A 454 21.14 45.93 4.32
C MET A 454 20.28 44.86 5.03
N PRO A 455 19.30 44.24 4.34
CA PRO A 455 18.53 43.14 4.90
C PRO A 455 19.46 41.95 5.23
N SER A 456 19.23 41.31 6.36
CA SER A 456 19.97 40.14 6.85
C SER A 456 19.80 38.95 5.89
N LEU A 457 20.78 38.76 5.01
CA LEU A 457 20.82 37.68 4.03
C LEU A 457 21.24 36.36 4.70
N ASN A 458 20.29 35.48 4.96
CA ASN A 458 20.56 34.07 5.21
C ASN A 458 21.13 33.41 3.95
N ALA A 459 21.93 32.34 4.10
CA ALA A 459 22.41 31.57 2.95
C ALA A 459 21.22 30.86 2.31
N THR A 460 21.14 30.92 0.98
CA THR A 460 19.98 30.40 0.22
C THR A 460 20.28 29.05 -0.43
N THR A 461 21.54 28.62 -0.42
CA THR A 461 22.02 27.37 -0.99
C THR A 461 22.64 26.44 0.06
N TRP A 462 22.89 25.19 -0.31
CA TRP A 462 23.63 24.22 0.51
C TRP A 462 25.08 24.63 0.82
N LEU A 463 25.60 25.69 0.18
CA LEU A 463 26.91 26.25 0.52
C LEU A 463 26.89 26.86 1.94
N CYS A 464 25.70 27.19 2.47
CA CYS A 464 25.43 27.58 3.85
C CYS A 464 26.25 28.79 4.37
N ASP A 465 26.85 29.58 3.46
CA ASP A 465 27.54 30.85 3.79
C ASP A 465 27.14 31.95 2.79
N PRO A 466 26.44 33.02 3.24
CA PRO A 466 26.01 34.12 2.37
C PRO A 466 27.19 34.89 1.74
N SER A 467 28.36 34.86 2.36
CA SER A 467 29.58 35.51 1.86
C SER A 467 30.12 34.76 0.65
N VAL A 468 30.04 33.42 0.67
CA VAL A 468 30.46 32.57 -0.45
C VAL A 468 29.52 32.78 -1.65
N GLU A 469 28.21 32.72 -1.40
CA GLU A 469 27.18 32.99 -2.41
C GLU A 469 27.38 34.36 -3.04
N ARG A 470 27.63 35.40 -2.23
CA ARG A 470 27.87 36.77 -2.70
C ARG A 470 29.12 36.91 -3.56
N VAL A 471 30.22 36.22 -3.23
CA VAL A 471 31.45 36.26 -4.03
C VAL A 471 31.21 35.64 -5.40
N ILE A 472 30.53 34.49 -5.45
CA ILE A 472 30.22 33.78 -6.70
C ILE A 472 29.25 34.61 -7.54
N HIS A 473 28.14 35.04 -6.94
CA HIS A 473 27.11 35.86 -7.59
C HIS A 473 27.70 37.12 -8.19
N LYS A 474 28.45 37.90 -7.40
CA LYS A 474 29.06 39.15 -7.86
C LYS A 474 30.06 38.96 -8.99
N ALA A 475 30.82 37.86 -8.99
CA ALA A 475 31.74 37.56 -10.07
C ALA A 475 30.99 37.26 -11.38
N LEU A 476 29.91 36.49 -11.30
CA LEU A 476 29.07 36.13 -12.44
C LEU A 476 28.25 37.33 -12.96
N SER A 477 27.66 38.14 -12.09
CA SER A 477 26.94 39.35 -12.50
C SER A 477 27.85 40.34 -13.25
N ARG A 478 29.12 40.47 -12.85
CA ARG A 478 30.09 41.31 -13.59
C ARG A 478 30.39 40.78 -14.98
N ALA A 479 30.52 39.46 -15.12
CA ALA A 479 30.71 38.84 -16.43
C ALA A 479 29.46 38.98 -17.33
N GLU A 480 28.28 38.91 -16.73
CA GLU A 480 26.99 39.15 -17.40
C GLU A 480 26.84 40.62 -17.84
N GLU A 481 27.21 41.58 -16.99
CA GLU A 481 27.25 43.01 -17.32
C GLU A 481 28.24 43.30 -18.46
N GLU A 482 29.45 42.73 -18.39
CA GLU A 482 30.47 42.85 -19.45
C GLU A 482 29.92 42.32 -20.78
N PHE A 483 29.34 41.12 -20.78
CA PHE A 483 28.73 40.53 -21.97
C PHE A 483 27.60 41.41 -22.53
N CYS A 484 26.67 41.86 -21.70
CA CYS A 484 25.54 42.71 -22.12
C CYS A 484 26.01 44.05 -22.73
N SER A 485 27.12 44.59 -22.23
CA SER A 485 27.72 45.83 -22.74
C SER A 485 28.35 45.63 -24.13
N GLU A 486 29.02 44.49 -24.35
CA GLU A 486 29.64 44.12 -25.63
C GLU A 486 28.61 43.72 -26.70
N TYR A 487 27.48 43.15 -26.27
CA TYR A 487 26.46 42.60 -27.17
C TYR A 487 25.91 43.64 -28.15
N SER A 488 25.80 44.90 -27.75
CA SER A 488 25.30 45.98 -28.64
C SER A 488 26.20 46.24 -29.84
N ALA A 489 27.51 45.98 -29.73
CA ALA A 489 28.47 46.14 -30.82
C ALA A 489 28.61 44.86 -31.66
N THR A 490 28.25 43.70 -31.09
CA THR A 490 28.55 42.38 -31.66
C THR A 490 27.31 41.58 -32.06
N TRP A 491 26.08 42.07 -31.86
CA TRP A 491 24.81 41.33 -32.11
C TRP A 491 24.66 40.71 -33.52
N GLY A 492 25.42 41.23 -34.50
CA GLY A 492 25.48 40.71 -35.87
C GLY A 492 26.21 39.36 -35.99
N GLU A 493 27.02 38.98 -35.00
CA GLU A 493 27.70 37.70 -34.93
C GLU A 493 26.73 36.54 -34.69
N ASP A 494 27.14 35.31 -35.02
CA ASP A 494 26.30 34.13 -34.84
C ASP A 494 26.10 33.79 -33.36
N GLU A 495 24.98 33.13 -33.05
CA GLU A 495 24.64 32.69 -31.67
C GLU A 495 25.78 31.85 -31.06
N GLU A 496 26.53 31.13 -31.88
CA GLU A 496 27.71 30.36 -31.48
C GLU A 496 28.86 31.22 -30.96
N ALA A 497 29.17 32.34 -31.61
CA ALA A 497 30.24 33.24 -31.20
C ALA A 497 29.90 33.89 -29.85
N HIS A 498 28.64 34.31 -29.69
CA HIS A 498 28.13 34.83 -28.42
C HIS A 498 28.16 33.79 -27.30
N THR A 499 27.79 32.55 -27.59
CA THR A 499 27.85 31.45 -26.62
C THR A 499 29.29 31.21 -26.16
N ALA A 500 30.24 31.13 -27.10
CA ALA A 500 31.66 30.97 -26.78
C ALA A 500 32.19 32.11 -25.89
N ARG A 501 31.84 33.36 -26.22
CA ARG A 501 32.25 34.55 -25.45
C ARG A 501 31.70 34.51 -24.02
N LEU A 502 30.41 34.21 -23.86
CA LEU A 502 29.78 34.09 -22.53
C LEU A 502 30.43 32.99 -21.69
N LEU A 503 30.68 31.82 -22.27
CA LEU A 503 31.32 30.70 -21.57
C LEU A 503 32.76 31.03 -21.17
N SER A 504 33.51 31.75 -22.02
CA SER A 504 34.85 32.24 -21.68
C SER A 504 34.82 33.23 -20.50
N LEU A 505 33.88 34.18 -20.50
CA LEU A 505 33.70 35.13 -19.39
C LEU A 505 33.30 34.41 -18.09
N THR A 506 32.43 33.41 -18.20
CA THR A 506 32.00 32.57 -17.07
C THR A 506 33.18 31.80 -16.47
N GLN A 507 34.04 31.21 -17.31
CA GLN A 507 35.23 30.49 -16.84
C GLN A 507 36.19 31.40 -16.07
N VAL A 508 36.41 32.62 -16.57
CA VAL A 508 37.25 33.63 -15.89
C VAL A 508 36.59 34.09 -14.58
N ALA A 509 35.29 34.34 -14.59
CA ALA A 509 34.54 34.76 -13.40
C ALA A 509 34.59 33.72 -12.28
N VAL A 510 34.32 32.45 -12.60
CA VAL A 510 34.38 31.36 -11.62
C VAL A 510 35.81 31.12 -11.14
N GLY A 511 36.81 31.18 -12.02
CA GLY A 511 38.22 31.11 -11.62
C GLY A 511 38.62 32.23 -10.67
N ASN A 512 38.13 33.46 -10.88
CA ASN A 512 38.34 34.58 -9.99
C ASN A 512 37.63 34.40 -8.64
N ALA A 513 36.37 33.97 -8.67
CA ALA A 513 35.60 33.68 -7.44
C ALA A 513 36.29 32.58 -6.62
N SER A 514 36.70 31.47 -7.25
CA SER A 514 37.39 30.39 -6.55
C SER A 514 38.74 30.84 -5.96
N ARG A 515 39.50 31.71 -6.64
CA ARG A 515 40.74 32.29 -6.08
C ARG A 515 40.46 33.18 -4.87
N GLN A 516 39.40 34.01 -4.94
CA GLN A 516 38.99 34.86 -3.82
C GLN A 516 38.52 34.04 -2.63
N LEU A 517 37.72 32.98 -2.85
CA LEU A 517 37.30 32.06 -1.79
C LEU A 517 38.51 31.34 -1.17
N HIS A 518 39.49 30.94 -1.97
CA HIS A 518 40.71 30.32 -1.45
C HIS A 518 41.55 31.28 -0.60
N GLN A 519 41.67 32.54 -1.02
CA GLN A 519 42.31 33.60 -0.24
C GLN A 519 41.55 33.85 1.07
N LEU A 520 40.23 33.92 1.03
CA LEU A 520 39.39 34.06 2.22
C LEU A 520 39.61 32.88 3.18
N SER A 521 39.63 31.63 2.69
CA SER A 521 39.94 30.44 3.50
C SER A 521 41.35 30.41 4.08
N SER A 522 42.31 31.10 3.46
CA SER A 522 43.66 31.23 4.04
C SER A 522 43.73 32.28 5.16
N MET A 523 42.81 33.25 5.14
CA MET A 523 42.74 34.36 6.10
C MET A 523 41.78 34.09 7.25
N THR A 524 40.71 33.36 7.01
CA THR A 524 39.72 32.93 8.00
C THR A 524 39.95 31.46 8.34
N ARG A 525 39.65 31.02 9.57
CA ARG A 525 39.70 29.58 9.92
C ARG A 525 38.59 28.76 9.21
N SER A 526 37.90 29.33 8.22
CA SER A 526 36.75 28.74 7.53
C SER A 526 37.19 28.07 6.23
N LYS A 527 36.78 26.82 6.03
CA LYS A 527 37.04 26.05 4.80
C LYS A 527 35.93 26.31 3.78
N TYR A 528 36.25 26.97 2.67
CA TYR A 528 35.31 27.28 1.59
C TYR A 528 35.46 26.30 0.41
N PRO A 529 34.38 26.02 -0.34
CA PRO A 529 34.43 25.13 -1.48
C PRO A 529 35.22 25.74 -2.63
N SER A 530 35.86 24.90 -3.43
CA SER A 530 36.50 25.31 -4.69
C SER A 530 35.58 25.03 -5.87
N LEU A 531 35.47 25.98 -6.80
CA LEU A 531 34.68 25.85 -8.01
C LEU A 531 35.58 25.87 -9.23
N SER A 532 35.35 24.97 -10.18
CA SER A 532 36.03 24.98 -11.47
C SER A 532 35.03 24.78 -12.60
N VAL A 533 35.23 25.51 -13.70
CA VAL A 533 34.46 25.38 -14.93
C VAL A 533 35.42 25.01 -16.05
N ALA A 534 35.13 23.93 -16.75
CA ALA A 534 35.83 23.51 -17.96
C ALA A 534 34.85 23.48 -19.13
N VAL A 535 35.25 24.01 -20.27
CA VAL A 535 34.42 24.03 -21.49
C VAL A 535 35.09 23.14 -22.52
N ARG A 536 34.34 22.17 -23.07
CA ARG A 536 34.78 21.33 -24.18
C ARG A 536 33.80 21.42 -25.35
N GLN A 537 34.33 21.44 -26.57
CA GLN A 537 33.54 21.33 -27.80
C GLN A 537 33.66 19.89 -28.34
N PRO A 538 32.54 19.17 -28.53
CA PRO A 538 32.56 17.84 -29.12
C PRO A 538 33.03 17.85 -30.58
N SER A 539 33.48 16.70 -31.09
CA SER A 539 34.02 16.60 -32.44
C SER A 539 32.90 16.47 -33.49
N LYS A 540 33.13 16.92 -34.75
CA LYS A 540 32.14 16.83 -35.85
C LYS A 540 31.59 15.40 -36.11
N ARG A 541 32.26 14.35 -35.63
CA ARG A 541 31.79 12.95 -35.75
C ARG A 541 30.67 12.60 -34.78
N GLU A 542 30.48 13.40 -33.72
CA GLU A 542 29.43 13.25 -32.70
C GLU A 542 28.16 14.05 -33.07
N GLU A 543 28.14 14.64 -34.27
CA GLU A 543 27.10 15.56 -34.75
C GLU A 543 26.06 14.84 -35.64
N GLY A 544 24.84 14.62 -35.13
CA GLY A 544 23.65 14.35 -35.97
C GLY A 544 22.74 13.16 -35.62
N ALA A 545 23.03 12.35 -34.60
CA ALA A 545 22.23 11.14 -34.30
C ALA A 545 21.08 11.37 -33.30
N VAL A 546 20.01 10.59 -33.48
CA VAL A 546 18.79 10.53 -32.65
C VAL A 546 19.13 9.88 -31.30
N THR A 547 18.65 10.46 -30.19
CA THR A 547 18.89 9.90 -28.84
C THR A 547 17.95 8.71 -28.57
N HIS A 548 18.15 8.00 -27.44
CA HIS A 548 17.22 6.95 -26.99
C HIS A 548 15.78 7.44 -26.80
N ALA A 549 15.58 8.74 -26.58
CA ALA A 549 14.27 9.37 -26.51
C ALA A 549 13.61 9.60 -27.89
N GLY A 550 14.23 9.15 -28.99
CA GLY A 550 13.67 9.20 -30.34
C GLY A 550 13.70 10.57 -31.02
N ALA A 551 14.35 11.57 -30.41
CA ALA A 551 14.45 12.94 -30.91
C ALA A 551 15.91 13.46 -30.91
N PRO A 552 16.27 14.44 -31.75
CA PRO A 552 17.57 15.10 -31.68
C PRO A 552 17.66 15.99 -30.43
N LEU A 553 18.80 16.02 -29.74
CA LEU A 553 18.90 16.68 -28.44
C LEU A 553 18.64 18.21 -28.45
N GLY A 554 18.90 18.89 -29.56
CA GLY A 554 18.37 20.24 -29.83
C GLY A 554 18.87 21.38 -28.92
N ALA A 555 19.95 21.19 -28.15
CA ALA A 555 20.52 22.22 -27.26
C ALA A 555 21.91 22.70 -27.72
N ASP A 556 22.25 23.95 -27.43
CA ASP A 556 23.56 24.55 -27.74
C ASP A 556 24.59 24.27 -26.64
N VAL A 557 24.16 24.27 -25.37
CA VAL A 557 25.02 24.09 -24.20
C VAL A 557 24.46 23.00 -23.30
N LEU A 558 25.34 22.11 -22.84
CA LEU A 558 25.09 21.17 -21.74
C LEU A 558 25.89 21.60 -20.53
N PHE A 559 25.24 21.87 -19.41
CA PHE A 559 25.93 22.01 -18.12
C PHE A 559 25.96 20.68 -17.41
N LEU A 560 27.15 20.15 -17.17
CA LEU A 560 27.39 18.96 -16.38
C LEU A 560 27.89 19.37 -15.01
N THR A 561 26.99 19.42 -14.03
CA THR A 561 27.33 19.79 -12.66
C THR A 561 27.72 18.54 -11.87
N ARG A 562 28.92 18.56 -11.29
CA ARG A 562 29.45 17.50 -10.42
C ARG A 562 29.82 18.08 -9.06
N ILE A 563 29.33 17.44 -8.01
CA ILE A 563 29.71 17.78 -6.64
C ILE A 563 30.61 16.68 -6.11
N MET A 564 31.83 17.08 -5.74
CA MET A 564 32.87 16.21 -5.22
C MET A 564 32.95 16.36 -3.71
N ASP A 565 32.88 15.24 -3.00
CA ASP A 565 33.14 15.18 -1.56
C ASP A 565 34.17 14.09 -1.31
N ASN A 566 35.23 14.41 -0.56
CA ASN A 566 36.36 13.50 -0.30
C ASN A 566 36.92 12.81 -1.57
N GLY A 567 36.99 13.54 -2.68
CA GLY A 567 37.53 13.05 -3.95
C GLY A 567 36.60 12.11 -4.72
N LYS A 568 35.35 11.93 -4.29
CA LYS A 568 34.33 11.12 -4.99
C LYS A 568 33.17 11.99 -5.47
N PRO A 569 32.63 11.74 -6.68
CA PRO A 569 31.39 12.39 -7.12
C PRO A 569 30.23 11.88 -6.26
N VAL A 570 29.59 12.77 -5.51
CA VAL A 570 28.38 12.46 -4.74
C VAL A 570 27.15 12.61 -5.62
N ILE A 571 27.17 13.61 -6.50
CA ILE A 571 26.07 13.95 -7.41
C ILE A 571 26.66 14.35 -8.76
N GLN A 572 26.01 13.91 -9.83
CA GLN A 572 26.28 14.35 -11.19
C GLN A 572 24.97 14.58 -11.93
N ARG A 573 24.80 15.78 -12.51
CA ARG A 573 23.55 16.20 -13.14
C ARG A 573 23.79 16.92 -14.46
N ALA A 574 22.89 16.73 -15.41
CA ALA A 574 22.93 17.39 -16.71
C ALA A 574 21.79 18.39 -16.88
N THR A 575 22.08 19.58 -17.41
CA THR A 575 21.10 20.62 -17.72
C THR A 575 21.29 21.10 -19.16
N LEU A 576 20.21 21.07 -19.94
CA LEU A 576 20.23 21.47 -21.35
C LEU A 576 19.85 22.94 -21.49
N VAL A 577 20.62 23.69 -22.29
CA VAL A 577 20.36 25.11 -22.53
C VAL A 577 20.45 25.41 -24.02
N GLN A 578 19.36 25.93 -24.58
CA GLN A 578 19.34 26.51 -25.92
C GLN A 578 19.62 28.00 -25.85
N VAL A 579 20.60 28.48 -26.62
CA VAL A 579 20.88 29.91 -26.72
C VAL A 579 20.03 30.49 -27.85
N LYS A 580 19.46 31.66 -27.60
CA LYS A 580 18.79 32.47 -28.63
C LYS A 580 19.22 33.92 -28.51
N LYS A 581 19.27 34.63 -29.63
CA LYS A 581 19.67 36.03 -29.63
C LYS A 581 18.52 36.97 -29.98
N ARG A 582 18.51 38.15 -29.35
CA ARG A 582 17.64 39.25 -29.77
C ARG A 582 18.27 39.98 -30.94
N PHE A 583 17.59 39.96 -32.08
CA PHE A 583 18.04 40.64 -33.30
C PHE A 583 17.82 42.16 -33.22
N GLY A 584 18.74 42.93 -33.81
CA GLY A 584 18.56 44.35 -34.07
C GLY A 584 17.40 44.59 -35.05
N THR A 585 16.74 45.75 -34.95
CA THR A 585 15.77 46.19 -35.95
C THR A 585 16.47 46.62 -37.24
N ALA A 586 15.75 46.61 -38.37
CA ALA A 586 16.28 47.04 -39.67
C ALA A 586 16.83 48.48 -39.68
N SER A 587 16.44 49.31 -38.71
CA SER A 587 16.95 50.68 -38.52
C SER A 587 18.26 50.77 -37.74
N GLY A 588 18.72 49.67 -37.12
CA GLY A 588 19.90 49.63 -36.25
C GLY A 588 19.77 50.43 -34.95
N LYS A 589 18.59 51.03 -34.68
CA LYS A 589 18.34 51.92 -33.53
C LYS A 589 17.62 51.23 -32.35
N GLY A 590 17.34 49.93 -32.46
CA GLY A 590 16.65 49.18 -31.42
C GLY A 590 16.73 47.68 -31.66
N PHE A 591 16.08 46.90 -30.80
CA PHE A 591 16.04 45.44 -30.87
C PHE A 591 14.61 44.95 -31.06
N SER A 592 14.46 43.80 -31.72
CA SER A 592 13.17 43.17 -31.99
C SER A 592 12.37 42.96 -30.70
N SER A 593 11.07 43.22 -30.75
CA SER A 593 10.11 42.87 -29.71
C SER A 593 9.77 41.38 -29.70
N LYS A 594 10.24 40.62 -30.69
CA LYS A 594 10.05 39.18 -30.81
C LYS A 594 11.39 38.44 -30.85
N ILE A 595 11.44 37.28 -30.21
CA ILE A 595 12.58 36.36 -30.20
C ILE A 595 12.20 35.14 -31.05
N GLY A 596 13.10 34.72 -31.95
CA GLY A 596 12.88 33.52 -32.76
C GLY A 596 13.00 32.26 -31.91
N ILE A 597 11.95 31.44 -31.88
CA ILE A 597 11.91 30.18 -31.14
C ILE A 597 11.49 29.08 -32.11
N ASP A 598 12.28 28.02 -32.18
CA ASP A 598 11.89 26.79 -32.86
C ASP A 598 11.15 25.89 -31.85
N LEU A 599 9.83 25.74 -32.04
CA LEU A 599 9.00 24.92 -31.17
C LEU A 599 9.34 23.43 -31.26
N GLU A 600 9.78 22.94 -32.42
CA GLU A 600 10.18 21.54 -32.60
C GLU A 600 11.46 21.29 -31.81
N GLN A 601 12.44 22.19 -31.91
CA GLN A 601 13.66 22.16 -31.09
C GLN A 601 13.34 22.20 -29.58
N CYS A 602 12.40 23.04 -29.17
CA CYS A 602 11.96 23.15 -27.78
C CYS A 602 11.29 21.85 -27.28
N GLN A 603 10.42 21.25 -28.09
CA GLN A 603 9.78 19.98 -27.78
C GLN A 603 10.82 18.86 -27.69
N ASN A 604 11.75 18.82 -28.64
CA ASN A 604 12.82 17.82 -28.66
C ASN A 604 13.68 17.87 -27.39
N MET A 605 14.05 19.06 -26.89
CA MET A 605 14.76 19.20 -25.61
C MET A 605 13.92 18.71 -24.42
N LEU A 606 12.63 19.09 -24.38
CA LEU A 606 11.71 18.70 -23.30
C LEU A 606 11.37 17.20 -23.31
N THR A 607 11.52 16.53 -24.45
CA THR A 607 11.45 15.06 -24.55
C THR A 607 12.69 14.39 -23.94
N GLN A 608 13.85 15.06 -23.93
CA GLN A 608 15.06 14.53 -23.27
C GLN A 608 15.02 14.75 -21.76
N THR A 609 14.68 15.97 -21.32
CA THR A 609 14.70 16.32 -19.90
C THR A 609 13.79 17.52 -19.60
N GLU A 610 13.20 17.53 -18.40
CA GLU A 610 12.49 18.71 -17.88
C GLU A 610 13.45 19.84 -17.47
N HIS A 611 14.73 19.53 -17.26
CA HIS A 611 15.80 20.50 -16.96
C HIS A 611 16.38 21.11 -18.25
N ALA A 612 15.49 21.58 -19.11
CA ALA A 612 15.80 22.31 -20.33
C ALA A 612 15.46 23.79 -20.16
N TYR A 613 16.35 24.68 -20.60
CA TYR A 613 16.22 26.13 -20.46
C TYR A 613 16.56 26.85 -21.76
N TYR A 614 16.08 28.09 -21.88
CA TYR A 614 16.52 29.04 -22.89
C TYR A 614 17.36 30.12 -22.23
N LEU A 615 18.51 30.42 -22.82
CA LEU A 615 19.34 31.58 -22.50
C LEU A 615 19.23 32.59 -23.64
N ILE A 616 18.72 33.78 -23.34
CA ILE A 616 18.51 34.82 -24.34
C ILE A 616 19.57 35.90 -24.22
N ALA A 617 20.38 36.02 -25.26
CA ALA A 617 21.33 37.10 -25.43
C ALA A 617 20.59 38.39 -25.82
N THR A 618 20.78 39.43 -25.02
CA THR A 618 20.10 40.73 -25.13
C THR A 618 21.10 41.85 -24.85
N PRO A 619 20.93 43.04 -25.43
CA PRO A 619 21.72 44.22 -25.04
C PRO A 619 21.51 44.57 -23.57
N ALA A 620 22.43 45.37 -23.02
CA ALA A 620 22.28 46.01 -21.72
C ALA A 620 20.95 46.79 -21.62
N SER A 621 20.01 46.24 -20.85
CA SER A 621 18.86 46.96 -20.28
C SER A 621 19.17 47.34 -18.82
N THR A 622 18.24 48.04 -18.15
CA THR A 622 18.32 48.20 -16.69
C THR A 622 17.33 47.23 -16.04
N PRO A 623 17.78 46.20 -15.31
CA PRO A 623 19.17 45.78 -15.06
C PRO A 623 19.82 45.08 -16.28
N SER A 624 21.16 45.12 -16.33
CA SER A 624 21.96 44.60 -17.46
C SER A 624 22.21 43.10 -17.29
N VAL A 625 21.16 42.32 -17.57
CA VAL A 625 21.14 40.88 -17.36
C VAL A 625 20.71 40.15 -18.63
N LEU A 626 21.23 38.94 -18.79
CA LEU A 626 20.74 37.93 -19.71
C LEU A 626 19.47 37.32 -19.14
N TRP A 627 18.64 36.77 -20.01
CA TRP A 627 17.36 36.20 -19.60
C TRP A 627 17.42 34.69 -19.68
N VAL A 628 17.29 34.02 -18.54
CA VAL A 628 17.21 32.56 -18.47
C VAL A 628 15.80 32.14 -18.05
N ALA A 629 15.16 31.34 -18.89
CA ALA A 629 13.80 30.85 -18.67
C ALA A 629 13.70 29.33 -18.90
N PRO A 630 12.86 28.60 -18.14
CA PRO A 630 12.58 27.19 -18.44
C PRO A 630 12.01 27.00 -19.85
N ALA A 631 12.45 25.98 -20.57
CA ALA A 631 12.00 25.69 -21.94
C ALA A 631 10.49 25.43 -21.99
N ARG A 632 9.93 24.79 -20.96
CA ARG A 632 8.47 24.58 -20.82
C ARG A 632 7.71 25.90 -20.75
N LEU A 633 8.24 26.89 -20.03
CA LEU A 633 7.66 28.22 -19.96
C LEU A 633 7.73 28.92 -21.32
N VAL A 634 8.89 28.91 -21.97
CA VAL A 634 9.06 29.53 -23.31
C VAL A 634 8.15 28.89 -24.35
N ARG A 635 8.01 27.56 -24.34
CA ARG A 635 7.05 26.82 -25.19
C ARG A 635 5.63 27.32 -24.96
N ASN A 636 5.20 27.38 -23.70
CA ASN A 636 3.84 27.77 -23.34
C ASN A 636 3.57 29.23 -23.75
N LEU A 637 4.50 30.15 -23.50
CA LEU A 637 4.39 31.56 -23.92
C LEU A 637 4.33 31.69 -25.46
N THR A 638 5.13 30.91 -26.18
CA THR A 638 5.11 30.88 -27.65
C THR A 638 3.75 30.41 -28.17
N GLN A 639 3.18 29.36 -27.58
CA GLN A 639 1.86 28.81 -27.94
C GLN A 639 0.71 29.75 -27.57
N LEU A 640 0.77 30.42 -26.41
CA LEU A 640 -0.22 31.44 -25.99
C LEU A 640 -0.28 32.62 -26.95
N GLY A 641 0.86 33.02 -27.53
CA GLY A 641 0.93 34.05 -28.57
C GLY A 641 0.43 33.61 -29.96
N THR A 642 -0.08 32.38 -30.12
CA THR A 642 -0.49 31.74 -31.39
C THR A 642 0.60 31.67 -32.47
N SER A 643 1.86 31.93 -32.12
CA SER A 643 3.00 31.85 -33.03
C SER A 643 3.66 30.49 -32.93
N LYS A 644 4.14 29.96 -34.07
CA LYS A 644 4.97 28.73 -34.09
C LYS A 644 6.47 29.00 -34.10
N THR A 645 6.88 30.25 -34.27
CA THR A 645 8.26 30.62 -34.62
C THR A 645 8.82 31.75 -33.77
N SER A 646 8.03 32.33 -32.85
CA SER A 646 8.47 33.50 -32.09
C SER A 646 7.72 33.71 -30.78
N VAL A 647 8.40 34.24 -29.78
CA VAL A 647 7.81 34.67 -28.49
C VAL A 647 8.01 36.17 -28.26
N ASP A 648 7.12 36.80 -27.49
CA ASP A 648 7.26 38.20 -27.10
C ASP A 648 8.42 38.39 -26.11
N ALA A 649 9.30 39.35 -26.41
CA ALA A 649 10.52 39.58 -25.63
C ALA A 649 10.23 40.14 -24.23
N ALA A 650 9.17 40.94 -24.05
CA ALA A 650 8.82 41.48 -22.74
C ALA A 650 8.30 40.39 -21.82
N GLN A 651 7.46 39.48 -22.34
CA GLN A 651 6.97 38.33 -21.56
C GLN A 651 8.09 37.41 -21.11
N VAL A 652 9.07 37.13 -21.98
CA VAL A 652 10.20 36.29 -21.58
C VAL A 652 11.09 37.00 -20.58
N ARG A 653 11.39 38.29 -20.78
CA ARG A 653 12.14 39.10 -19.80
C ARG A 653 11.52 39.03 -18.41
N ASP A 654 10.21 39.29 -18.32
CA ASP A 654 9.51 39.41 -17.04
C ASP A 654 9.37 38.07 -16.31
N ALA A 655 9.51 36.95 -17.03
CA ALA A 655 9.43 35.59 -16.49
C ALA A 655 10.78 34.86 -16.44
N SER A 656 11.90 35.59 -16.64
CA SER A 656 13.26 35.05 -16.59
C SER A 656 14.00 35.50 -15.35
N CYS A 657 14.99 34.70 -14.93
CA CYS A 657 16.02 35.14 -14.00
C CYS A 657 17.31 35.56 -14.74
N SER A 658 18.24 36.19 -14.02
CA SER A 658 19.57 36.51 -14.56
C SER A 658 20.41 35.24 -14.77
N PHE A 659 21.41 35.31 -15.63
CA PHE A 659 22.37 34.20 -15.79
C PHE A 659 23.15 33.94 -14.49
N ALA A 660 23.50 34.99 -13.74
CA ALA A 660 24.16 34.85 -12.44
C ALA A 660 23.28 34.09 -11.42
N ASP A 661 21.99 34.40 -11.36
CA ASP A 661 21.03 33.71 -10.48
C ASP A 661 20.79 32.27 -10.92
N PHE A 662 20.62 32.04 -12.22
CA PHE A 662 20.48 30.69 -12.77
C PHE A 662 21.70 29.83 -12.43
N PHE A 663 22.91 30.34 -12.67
CA PHE A 663 24.13 29.60 -12.43
C PHE A 663 24.33 29.29 -10.93
N LEU A 664 24.18 30.30 -10.06
CA LEU A 664 24.40 30.11 -8.63
C LEU A 664 23.28 29.28 -7.99
N TYR A 665 22.01 29.63 -8.22
CA TYR A 665 20.91 29.01 -7.49
C TYR A 665 20.37 27.77 -8.19
N SER A 666 20.29 27.73 -9.52
CA SER A 666 19.76 26.53 -10.21
C SER A 666 20.84 25.48 -10.40
N LEU A 667 22.00 25.83 -10.97
CA LEU A 667 23.05 24.84 -11.25
C LEU A 667 23.85 24.46 -10.00
N VAL A 668 24.34 25.45 -9.25
CA VAL A 668 25.20 25.20 -8.08
C VAL A 668 24.37 24.93 -6.82
N GLY A 669 23.31 25.70 -6.55
CA GLY A 669 22.73 25.86 -5.21
C GLY A 669 21.49 25.04 -4.84
N LEU A 670 20.60 24.78 -5.79
CA LEU A 670 19.43 23.90 -5.62
C LEU A 670 19.69 22.50 -6.18
N TRP A 671 20.89 22.31 -6.75
CA TRP A 671 21.29 21.12 -7.48
C TRP A 671 20.32 20.81 -8.64
N ALA A 672 19.56 21.75 -9.19
CA ALA A 672 18.59 21.44 -10.25
C ALA A 672 19.30 20.90 -11.50
N GLY A 673 18.81 19.78 -12.05
CA GLY A 673 19.40 19.08 -13.19
C GLY A 673 19.02 17.60 -13.21
N ASP A 674 19.19 16.97 -14.36
CA ASP A 674 18.77 15.59 -14.60
C ASP A 674 19.83 14.58 -14.15
N GLU A 675 19.41 13.56 -13.39
CA GLU A 675 20.24 12.44 -12.93
C GLU A 675 20.12 11.19 -13.83
N HIS A 676 19.24 11.20 -14.83
CA HIS A 676 19.09 10.08 -15.75
C HIS A 676 20.43 9.74 -16.42
N GLU A 677 20.87 8.50 -16.21
CA GLU A 677 22.17 8.01 -16.70
C GLU A 677 22.34 8.24 -18.20
N GLU A 678 21.25 8.18 -18.98
CA GLU A 678 21.26 8.41 -20.42
C GLU A 678 21.64 9.86 -20.78
N VAL A 679 21.07 10.86 -20.10
CA VAL A 679 21.36 12.29 -20.34
C VAL A 679 22.74 12.67 -19.80
N VAL A 680 23.15 12.05 -18.69
CA VAL A 680 24.50 12.19 -18.13
C VAL A 680 25.56 11.50 -19.01
N ALA A 681 25.24 10.36 -19.64
CA ALA A 681 26.12 9.66 -20.56
C ALA A 681 26.30 10.43 -21.88
N LEU A 682 25.28 11.14 -22.34
CA LEU A 682 25.41 12.14 -23.42
C LEU A 682 26.43 13.22 -23.03
N ALA A 683 26.39 13.72 -21.80
CA ALA A 683 27.37 14.69 -21.29
C ALA A 683 28.80 14.14 -21.22
N HIS A 684 28.98 12.82 -21.16
CA HIS A 684 30.28 12.15 -21.22
C HIS A 684 30.78 11.89 -22.65
N GLY A 685 29.94 12.14 -23.66
CA GLY A 685 30.28 11.90 -25.06
C GLY A 685 30.27 10.41 -25.43
N ASP A 686 29.34 9.61 -24.89
CA ASP A 686 29.17 8.24 -25.37
C ASP A 686 28.75 8.26 -26.86
N PRO A 687 29.60 7.77 -27.78
CA PRO A 687 29.35 7.83 -29.22
C PRO A 687 28.18 6.95 -29.68
N ARG A 688 27.62 6.10 -28.80
CA ARG A 688 26.47 5.23 -29.10
C ARG A 688 25.11 5.92 -28.89
N LEU A 689 25.07 7.04 -28.17
CA LEU A 689 23.82 7.66 -27.69
C LEU A 689 23.33 8.86 -28.53
N GLY A 690 24.06 9.23 -29.59
CA GLY A 690 23.69 10.33 -30.49
C GLY A 690 24.12 11.72 -30.02
N ARG A 691 23.56 12.79 -30.62
CA ARG A 691 24.11 14.17 -30.53
C ARG A 691 24.43 14.63 -29.10
N THR A 692 25.65 15.13 -28.93
CA THR A 692 26.07 15.97 -27.80
C THR A 692 25.86 17.46 -28.11
N PRO A 693 25.47 18.32 -27.15
CA PRO A 693 25.42 19.78 -27.34
C PRO A 693 26.75 20.34 -27.80
N ARG A 694 26.72 21.44 -28.56
CA ARG A 694 27.94 22.06 -29.14
C ARG A 694 28.97 22.44 -28.09
N TYR A 695 28.51 22.80 -26.90
CA TYR A 695 29.35 23.07 -25.75
C TYR A 695 28.95 22.16 -24.60
N ILE A 696 29.92 21.48 -24.00
CA ILE A 696 29.75 20.80 -22.73
C ILE A 696 30.56 21.56 -21.69
N VAL A 697 29.87 22.04 -20.67
CA VAL A 697 30.41 22.85 -19.58
C VAL A 697 30.41 22.02 -18.32
N GLU A 698 31.58 21.55 -17.92
CA GLU A 698 31.75 20.78 -16.70
C GLU A 698 31.94 21.76 -15.53
N ILE A 699 30.98 21.78 -14.61
CA ILE A 699 31.03 22.55 -13.37
C ILE A 699 31.35 21.58 -12.26
N GLU A 700 32.54 21.71 -11.66
CA GLU A 700 32.93 20.89 -10.52
C GLU A 700 33.03 21.73 -9.25
N ILE A 701 32.32 21.30 -8.22
CA ILE A 701 32.34 21.92 -6.89
C ILE A 701 32.94 20.92 -5.92
N ARG A 702 34.10 21.23 -5.33
CA ARG A 702 34.76 20.37 -4.35
C ARG A 702 34.52 20.89 -2.94
N ARG A 703 33.93 20.04 -2.10
CA ARG A 703 33.90 20.26 -0.66
C ARG A 703 35.27 19.93 -0.07
N GLN A 704 35.74 20.76 0.85
CA GLN A 704 36.93 20.42 1.61
C GLN A 704 36.53 19.48 2.76
N PRO A 705 37.34 18.45 3.05
CA PRO A 705 37.07 17.53 4.16
C PRO A 705 36.95 18.29 5.49
N ASN A 706 35.91 17.97 6.24
CA ASN A 706 35.86 18.24 7.67
C ASN A 706 36.81 17.24 8.34
N ASP A 707 37.71 17.74 9.20
CA ASP A 707 38.57 16.86 10.01
C ASP A 707 37.75 16.13 11.08
#